data_AF-A0A644ZM45-F1
#
_entry.id   AF-A0A644ZM45-F1
#
_cell.length_a   1.000
_cell.length_b   1.000
_cell.length_c   1.000
_cell.angle_alpha   90.00
_cell.angle_beta   90.00
_cell.angle_gamma   90.00
#
_symmetry.space_group_name_H-M   'P 1'
#
loop_
_entity.id
_entity.type
_entity.pdbx_description
1 polymer ?
#
loop_
_entity_poly.entity_id
_entity_poly.type
_entity_poly.pdbx_seq_one_letter_code
_entity_poly.pdbx_strand_id
1 'polypeptide(L)'
;MYNLTYGSVITEMLKEINVQASALGNHEFDWGVDKIQKWAKDGGFDFLASNIYDKKTGKPVEFAKPYKVITEAGKKIGLIGIATPETAFKTLPANVENLEFRDPVTATNEWAAYLRETEKVDAVVVLSHLGTFQDKVTKEITGEGAELAKNAKGIDAVITAHSHQVVNGMVNGIPVIQAGNNGRAIGQISLTFVDEKLYAASAIEDLASKAKELQEDPATKAIYDKYNDQLSPVLDEVVTTLENDLDHDKTAGLTTLGQFNTKLMMDITGAQIGLTNGGGIRAPLAKGELTVGDMYTVFPFDNTLVTFELTGADLKKNLEHGIDPNNGVGWIQFYGIKVFYDETKPVGEKITSMRLMDGTKIEADKYYNVVTNDFMATNGDGYNFSGAKNLTDTNIVMRDAMIKELKKSKSVAFEKEDLLVKGEDTTIDETSAIENDTTVIVEKIKDSNVSKVVVDATKDTTIDKGVFEALKGTDKVLTFKVGNATWTFNGKDITKVMDIDLSLKTVDDSLKSKINAVIEDILGTKAPAFMLSFKYDGELPGKADIKVFMGTEWANKTVTFFRYFPEKGTYEKVQTDVKVDKDGYAIITLDHCSDYFALEQTVAVSNLPQAGSVVGTNGFISIGFLVAMMGAAMYVATRRKEEQQAA
;
A
#
# COMPACT_ATOMS: atom_id res chain seq x y z
N MET A 1 -7.68 -19.91 0.58
CA MET A 1 -7.65 -20.97 1.62
C MET A 1 -6.40 -20.92 2.51
N TYR A 2 -5.19 -20.83 1.95
CA TYR A 2 -3.93 -20.79 2.70
C TYR A 2 -3.93 -19.77 3.86
N ASN A 3 -4.26 -18.51 3.60
CA ASN A 3 -4.23 -17.45 4.62
C ASN A 3 -5.26 -17.66 5.74
N LEU A 4 -6.51 -17.94 5.37
CA LEU A 4 -7.61 -18.15 6.32
C LEU A 4 -7.39 -19.37 7.25
N THR A 5 -6.52 -20.29 6.84
CA THR A 5 -6.20 -21.51 7.60
C THR A 5 -4.80 -21.49 8.19
N TYR A 6 -4.08 -20.38 8.02
CA TYR A 6 -2.67 -20.21 8.39
C TYR A 6 -1.83 -21.44 7.99
N GLY A 7 -1.94 -21.86 6.72
CA GLY A 7 -1.15 -22.97 6.17
C GLY A 7 -1.71 -24.38 6.38
N SER A 8 -2.77 -24.57 7.18
CA SER A 8 -3.25 -25.93 7.54
C SER A 8 -3.66 -26.78 6.33
N VAL A 9 -4.31 -26.18 5.33
CA VAL A 9 -4.67 -26.88 4.08
C VAL A 9 -3.43 -27.39 3.33
N ILE A 10 -2.38 -26.57 3.25
CA ILE A 10 -1.12 -26.95 2.61
C ILE A 10 -0.41 -28.03 3.41
N THR A 11 -0.41 -27.92 4.74
CA THR A 11 0.15 -28.95 5.63
C THR A 11 -0.52 -30.31 5.43
N GLU A 12 -1.85 -30.36 5.35
CA GLU A 12 -2.59 -31.61 5.06
C GLU A 12 -2.28 -32.15 3.65
N MET A 13 -2.20 -31.29 2.64
CA MET A 13 -1.83 -31.71 1.28
C MET A 13 -0.40 -32.27 1.18
N LEU A 14 0.58 -31.61 1.80
CA LEU A 14 1.98 -32.09 1.80
C LEU A 14 2.13 -33.43 2.52
N LYS A 15 1.33 -33.66 3.55
CA LYS A 15 1.25 -34.95 4.24
C LYS A 15 0.70 -36.05 3.34
N GLU A 16 -0.37 -35.76 2.60
CA GLU A 16 -0.96 -36.72 1.66
C GLU A 16 0.01 -37.09 0.53
N ILE A 17 0.78 -36.10 0.04
CA ILE A 17 1.85 -36.30 -0.94
C ILE A 17 3.07 -37.03 -0.34
N ASN A 18 3.11 -37.23 0.98
CA ASN A 18 4.19 -37.87 1.72
C ASN A 18 5.56 -37.15 1.56
N VAL A 19 5.54 -35.82 1.65
CA VAL A 19 6.77 -35.02 1.69
C VAL A 19 7.58 -35.39 2.93
N GLN A 20 8.88 -35.69 2.77
CA GLN A 20 9.74 -36.07 3.90
C GLN A 20 10.48 -34.89 4.52
N ALA A 21 10.82 -33.88 3.70
CA ALA A 21 11.55 -32.70 4.11
C ALA A 21 11.25 -31.52 3.18
N SER A 22 11.29 -30.30 3.72
CA SER A 22 11.18 -29.05 2.96
C SER A 22 12.20 -28.04 3.48
N ALA A 23 12.88 -27.32 2.59
CA ALA A 23 13.69 -26.18 3.00
C ALA A 23 12.77 -25.03 3.42
N LEU A 24 13.15 -24.27 4.45
CA LEU A 24 12.45 -23.03 4.78
C LEU A 24 12.66 -21.97 3.70
N GLY A 25 11.56 -21.40 3.21
CA GLY A 25 11.53 -20.18 2.42
C GLY A 25 11.13 -18.96 3.24
N ASN A 26 11.11 -17.79 2.61
CA ASN A 26 10.76 -16.54 3.29
C ASN A 26 9.28 -16.51 3.70
N HIS A 27 8.39 -17.18 2.95
CA HIS A 27 6.95 -17.15 3.20
C HIS A 27 6.48 -18.03 4.37
N GLU A 28 7.32 -18.95 4.87
CA GLU A 28 7.05 -19.63 6.13
C GLU A 28 7.11 -18.67 7.34
N PHE A 29 7.68 -17.46 7.17
CA PHE A 29 7.81 -16.45 8.21
C PHE A 29 6.75 -15.34 8.14
N ASP A 30 5.80 -15.40 7.19
CA ASP A 30 4.79 -14.34 7.00
C ASP A 30 3.90 -14.11 8.23
N TRP A 31 3.76 -15.12 9.10
CA TRP A 31 3.06 -15.03 10.39
C TRP A 31 3.98 -15.26 11.60
N GLY A 32 5.27 -15.00 11.44
CA GLY A 32 6.29 -15.28 12.45
C GLY A 32 6.64 -16.78 12.57
N VAL A 33 7.53 -17.10 13.51
CA VAL A 33 8.14 -18.43 13.64
C VAL A 33 7.24 -19.49 14.31
N ASP A 34 6.24 -19.05 15.07
CA ASP A 34 5.50 -19.91 16.02
C ASP A 34 4.72 -21.06 15.35
N LYS A 35 4.36 -20.90 14.07
CA LYS A 35 3.56 -21.90 13.33
C LYS A 35 4.41 -23.01 12.71
N ILE A 36 5.70 -22.77 12.47
CA ILE A 36 6.58 -23.64 11.70
C ILE A 36 6.68 -25.04 12.31
N GLN A 37 6.90 -25.13 13.63
CA GLN A 37 6.97 -26.42 14.33
C GLN A 37 5.64 -27.19 14.27
N LYS A 38 4.52 -26.48 14.34
CA LYS A 38 3.19 -27.10 14.25
C LYS A 38 2.96 -27.67 12.86
N TRP A 39 3.28 -26.94 11.80
CA TRP A 39 3.17 -27.43 10.42
C TRP A 39 4.04 -28.66 10.18
N ALA A 40 5.30 -28.66 10.61
CA ALA A 40 6.18 -29.83 10.52
C ALA A 40 5.57 -31.06 11.22
N LYS A 41 5.09 -30.88 12.46
CA LYS A 41 4.47 -31.95 13.25
C LYS A 41 3.20 -32.49 12.61
N ASP A 42 2.28 -31.61 12.22
CA ASP A 42 0.97 -32.00 11.69
C ASP A 42 1.10 -32.63 10.30
N GLY A 43 2.01 -32.08 9.48
CA GLY A 43 2.33 -32.54 8.13
C GLY A 43 3.19 -33.80 8.09
N GLY A 44 3.85 -34.15 9.19
CA GLY A 44 4.70 -35.35 9.26
C GLY A 44 6.02 -35.23 8.49
N PHE A 45 6.51 -34.01 8.28
CA PHE A 45 7.76 -33.73 7.56
C PHE A 45 8.70 -32.85 8.38
N ASP A 46 9.97 -32.78 7.97
CA ASP A 46 10.95 -31.91 8.62
C ASP A 46 11.16 -30.61 7.81
N PHE A 47 11.03 -29.46 8.46
CA PHE A 47 11.62 -28.24 7.91
C PHE A 47 13.13 -28.27 8.09
N LEU A 48 13.86 -27.95 7.02
CA LEU A 48 15.32 -27.92 6.99
C LEU A 48 15.84 -26.50 6.79
N ALA A 49 16.78 -26.08 7.64
CA ALA A 49 17.54 -24.86 7.50
C ALA A 49 18.85 -24.95 8.30
N SER A 50 19.98 -24.97 7.62
CA SER A 50 21.31 -25.07 8.23
C SER A 50 21.95 -23.71 8.53
N ASN A 51 21.43 -22.65 7.93
CA ASN A 51 21.99 -21.30 8.00
C ASN A 51 21.16 -20.30 8.82
N ILE A 52 20.14 -20.75 9.56
CA ILE A 52 19.34 -19.86 10.42
C ILE A 52 19.74 -20.05 11.88
N TYR A 53 20.13 -18.95 12.51
CA TYR A 53 20.60 -18.90 13.88
C TYR A 53 19.78 -17.92 14.70
N ASP A 54 19.55 -18.24 15.98
CA ASP A 54 18.97 -17.31 16.94
C ASP A 54 20.06 -16.32 17.39
N LYS A 55 19.83 -15.02 17.19
CA LYS A 55 20.80 -13.95 17.51
C LYS A 55 21.14 -13.87 19.00
N LYS A 56 20.22 -14.25 19.89
CA LYS A 56 20.41 -14.16 21.35
C LYS A 56 21.32 -15.26 21.86
N THR A 57 21.19 -16.46 21.31
CA THR A 57 21.91 -17.65 21.75
C THR A 57 23.13 -17.96 20.89
N GLY A 58 23.16 -17.47 19.65
CA GLY A 58 24.19 -17.81 18.65
C GLY A 58 24.11 -19.24 18.14
N LYS A 59 23.02 -19.98 18.43
CA LYS A 59 22.82 -21.39 18.08
C LYS A 59 21.86 -21.56 16.90
N PRO A 60 21.89 -22.71 16.19
CA PRO A 60 20.88 -23.03 15.19
C PRO A 60 19.48 -22.98 15.79
N VAL A 61 18.49 -22.56 14.99
CA VAL A 61 17.09 -22.49 15.42
C VAL A 61 16.52 -23.87 15.74
N GLU A 62 15.58 -23.94 16.69
CA GLU A 62 14.97 -25.21 17.13
C GLU A 62 13.77 -25.64 16.29
N PHE A 63 13.21 -24.75 15.48
CA PHE A 63 12.03 -25.02 14.65
C PHE A 63 12.34 -25.66 13.30
N ALA A 64 13.62 -25.77 12.94
CA ALA A 64 14.08 -26.44 11.73
C ALA A 64 15.36 -27.22 12.02
N LYS A 65 15.57 -28.32 11.31
CA LYS A 65 16.79 -29.12 11.42
C LYS A 65 17.82 -28.64 10.38
N PRO A 66 19.13 -28.68 10.66
CA PRO A 66 20.12 -28.33 9.65
C PRO A 66 20.13 -29.32 8.48
N TYR A 67 19.91 -30.60 8.76
CA TYR A 67 19.90 -31.68 7.79
C TYR A 67 18.91 -32.80 8.15
N LYS A 68 18.69 -33.72 7.22
CA LYS A 68 18.04 -35.01 7.43
C LYS A 68 18.79 -36.10 6.67
N VAL A 69 18.92 -37.29 7.25
CA VAL A 69 19.41 -38.48 6.53
C VAL A 69 18.23 -39.37 6.22
N ILE A 70 18.09 -39.75 4.96
CA ILE A 70 17.12 -40.75 4.50
C ILE A 70 17.89 -41.97 3.99
N THR A 71 17.26 -43.15 4.00
CA THR A 71 17.87 -44.38 3.48
C THR A 71 16.95 -44.98 2.44
N GLU A 72 17.42 -45.04 1.19
CA GLU A 72 16.66 -45.56 0.06
C GLU A 72 17.55 -46.51 -0.75
N ALA A 73 16.98 -47.64 -1.17
CA ALA A 73 17.72 -48.71 -1.84
C ALA A 73 19.04 -49.12 -1.13
N GLY A 74 19.07 -49.04 0.21
CA GLY A 74 20.25 -49.33 1.03
C GLY A 74 21.34 -48.27 1.03
N LYS A 75 21.12 -47.11 0.40
CA LYS A 75 22.04 -45.96 0.37
C LYS A 75 21.53 -44.84 1.28
N LYS A 76 22.44 -44.25 2.05
CA LYS A 76 22.17 -43.10 2.91
C LYS A 76 22.31 -41.82 2.11
N ILE A 77 21.25 -41.02 2.07
CA ILE A 77 21.22 -39.73 1.38
C ILE A 77 21.04 -38.63 2.43
N GLY A 78 22.00 -37.71 2.50
CA GLY A 78 21.90 -36.51 3.33
C GLY A 78 21.19 -35.40 2.58
N LEU A 79 20.23 -34.75 3.24
CA LEU A 79 19.50 -33.58 2.77
C LEU A 79 19.90 -32.39 3.62
N ILE A 80 20.48 -31.34 3.02
CA ILE A 80 20.80 -30.08 3.72
C ILE A 80 19.74 -29.04 3.37
N GLY A 81 19.20 -28.33 4.35
CA GLY A 81 18.31 -27.19 4.12
C GLY A 81 19.05 -25.87 4.08
N ILE A 82 18.68 -24.97 3.18
CA ILE A 82 19.21 -23.61 3.09
C ILE A 82 18.08 -22.62 2.83
N ALA A 83 17.99 -21.58 3.66
CA ALA A 83 17.09 -20.44 3.45
C ALA A 83 17.88 -19.27 2.86
N THR A 84 17.27 -18.47 1.97
CA THR A 84 17.92 -17.26 1.45
C THR A 84 18.10 -16.21 2.55
N PRO A 85 19.28 -15.57 2.66
CA PRO A 85 19.47 -14.39 3.50
C PRO A 85 18.52 -13.24 3.16
N GLU A 86 17.97 -13.21 1.94
CA GLU A 86 16.96 -12.22 1.54
C GLU A 86 15.70 -12.26 2.42
N THR A 87 15.44 -13.38 3.12
CA THR A 87 14.30 -13.51 4.04
C THR A 87 14.24 -12.34 5.05
N ALA A 88 15.39 -11.78 5.45
CA ALA A 88 15.46 -10.62 6.34
C ALA A 88 14.70 -9.37 5.83
N PHE A 89 14.47 -9.27 4.52
CA PHE A 89 13.75 -8.15 3.88
C PHE A 89 12.68 -8.59 2.86
N LYS A 90 12.48 -9.90 2.65
CA LYS A 90 11.44 -10.49 1.78
C LYS A 90 10.21 -11.01 2.54
N THR A 91 10.26 -11.00 3.86
CA THR A 91 9.08 -11.07 4.75
C THR A 91 9.04 -9.80 5.60
N LEU A 92 8.01 -9.65 6.44
CA LEU A 92 7.94 -8.53 7.38
C LEU A 92 9.17 -8.58 8.32
N PRO A 93 10.06 -7.58 8.35
CA PRO A 93 11.33 -7.67 9.10
C PRO A 93 11.14 -7.93 10.60
N ALA A 94 10.03 -7.46 11.18
CA ALA A 94 9.66 -7.74 12.56
C ALA A 94 9.47 -9.24 12.86
N ASN A 95 9.01 -10.04 11.88
CA ASN A 95 8.79 -11.48 12.05
C ASN A 95 10.10 -12.26 12.20
N VAL A 96 11.22 -11.68 11.78
CA VAL A 96 12.54 -12.35 11.74
C VAL A 96 13.64 -11.54 12.42
N GLU A 97 13.29 -10.51 13.19
CA GLU A 97 14.26 -9.58 13.81
C GLU A 97 15.30 -10.29 14.71
N ASN A 98 14.89 -11.39 15.34
CA ASN A 98 15.69 -12.19 16.27
C ASN A 98 16.53 -13.27 15.56
N LEU A 99 16.42 -13.39 14.24
CA LEU A 99 17.10 -14.41 13.45
C LEU A 99 18.29 -13.81 12.68
N GLU A 100 19.36 -14.62 12.57
CA GLU A 100 20.51 -14.37 11.70
C GLU A 100 20.50 -15.41 10.58
N PHE A 101 20.46 -14.94 9.33
CA PHE A 101 20.60 -15.79 8.14
C PHE A 101 22.06 -15.72 7.68
N ARG A 102 22.81 -16.80 7.94
CA ARG A 102 24.23 -16.90 7.61
C ARG A 102 24.47 -17.25 6.14
N ASP A 103 25.71 -17.05 5.70
CA ASP A 103 26.17 -17.35 4.35
C ASP A 103 25.82 -18.80 3.94
N PRO A 104 25.06 -18.99 2.85
CA PRO A 104 24.63 -20.31 2.38
C PRO A 104 25.78 -21.27 2.07
N VAL A 105 26.88 -20.79 1.48
CA VAL A 105 28.02 -21.63 1.08
C VAL A 105 28.74 -22.17 2.31
N THR A 106 29.00 -21.30 3.28
CA THR A 106 29.67 -21.64 4.54
C THR A 106 28.87 -22.68 5.32
N ALA A 107 27.57 -22.46 5.50
CA ALA A 107 26.70 -23.42 6.19
C ALA A 107 26.63 -24.77 5.45
N THR A 108 26.49 -24.75 4.12
CA THR A 108 26.46 -25.99 3.32
C THR A 108 27.75 -26.79 3.48
N ASN A 109 28.91 -26.15 3.43
CA ASN A 109 30.21 -26.82 3.58
C ASN A 109 30.36 -27.50 4.94
N GLU A 110 29.94 -26.83 6.02
CA GLU A 110 29.97 -27.37 7.39
C GLU A 110 29.13 -28.66 7.49
N TRP A 111 27.87 -28.59 7.05
CA TRP A 111 26.95 -29.73 7.18
C TRP A 111 27.21 -30.83 6.17
N ALA A 112 27.73 -30.52 4.98
CA ALA A 112 28.17 -31.54 4.03
C ALA A 112 29.36 -32.33 4.60
N ALA A 113 30.34 -31.66 5.21
CA ALA A 113 31.44 -32.34 5.88
C ALA A 113 30.93 -33.24 7.02
N TYR A 114 30.05 -32.73 7.88
CA TYR A 114 29.44 -33.52 8.96
C TYR A 114 28.71 -34.77 8.43
N LEU A 115 27.88 -34.62 7.40
CA LEU A 115 27.13 -35.72 6.78
C LEU A 115 28.07 -36.80 6.20
N ARG A 116 29.15 -36.40 5.53
CA ARG A 116 30.12 -37.33 4.94
C ARG A 116 30.98 -38.01 6.00
N GLU A 117 31.48 -37.25 6.96
CA GLU A 117 32.48 -37.73 7.92
C GLU A 117 31.86 -38.46 9.10
N THR A 118 30.68 -38.04 9.56
CA THR A 118 30.03 -38.58 10.76
C THR A 118 28.88 -39.52 10.41
N GLU A 119 27.91 -39.06 9.61
CA GLU A 119 26.74 -39.87 9.25
C GLU A 119 27.04 -40.95 8.19
N LYS A 120 28.18 -40.79 7.50
CA LYS A 120 28.67 -41.68 6.43
C LYS A 120 27.65 -41.80 5.29
N VAL A 121 27.12 -40.68 4.82
CA VAL A 121 26.16 -40.68 3.71
C VAL A 121 26.83 -40.93 2.36
N ASP A 122 26.14 -41.66 1.49
CA ASP A 122 26.55 -42.01 0.13
C ASP A 122 26.32 -40.85 -0.85
N ALA A 123 25.32 -39.99 -0.59
CA ALA A 123 25.10 -38.76 -1.36
C ALA A 123 24.64 -37.59 -0.46
N VAL A 124 24.84 -36.35 -0.91
CA VAL A 124 24.37 -35.12 -0.27
C VAL A 124 23.62 -34.26 -1.30
N VAL A 125 22.34 -34.00 -1.04
CA VAL A 125 21.47 -33.13 -1.83
C VAL A 125 21.15 -31.88 -1.01
N VAL A 126 21.29 -30.71 -1.62
CA VAL A 126 20.91 -29.44 -0.99
C VAL A 126 19.49 -29.07 -1.43
N LEU A 127 18.58 -28.94 -0.45
CA LEU A 127 17.27 -28.34 -0.61
C LEU A 127 17.41 -26.86 -0.25
N SER A 128 17.25 -25.97 -1.22
CA SER A 128 17.53 -24.54 -1.03
C SER A 128 16.39 -23.65 -1.49
N HIS A 129 16.10 -22.62 -0.69
CA HIS A 129 15.24 -21.51 -1.08
C HIS A 129 16.07 -20.32 -1.57
N LEU A 130 16.97 -20.58 -2.51
CA LEU A 130 17.91 -19.60 -3.07
C LEU A 130 17.50 -19.19 -4.49
N GLY A 131 17.48 -17.89 -4.75
CA GLY A 131 17.12 -17.34 -6.06
C GLY A 131 18.06 -17.86 -7.15
N THR A 132 17.51 -18.44 -8.21
CA THR A 132 18.30 -19.02 -9.32
C THR A 132 17.67 -18.70 -10.65
N PHE A 133 18.47 -18.30 -11.62
CA PHE A 133 18.01 -17.91 -12.95
C PHE A 133 18.76 -18.72 -14.01
N GLN A 134 18.11 -18.94 -15.15
CA GLN A 134 18.74 -19.58 -16.29
C GLN A 134 18.46 -18.79 -17.56
N ASP A 135 19.52 -18.38 -18.24
CA ASP A 135 19.39 -17.70 -19.53
C ASP A 135 18.79 -18.65 -20.58
N LYS A 136 17.82 -18.16 -21.35
CA LYS A 136 17.08 -18.99 -22.30
C LYS A 136 17.95 -19.43 -23.48
N VAL A 137 18.97 -18.66 -23.85
CA VAL A 137 19.83 -18.87 -25.02
C VAL A 137 21.16 -19.51 -24.63
N THR A 138 21.94 -18.87 -23.75
CA THR A 138 23.26 -19.36 -23.33
C THR A 138 23.17 -20.56 -22.39
N LYS A 139 22.01 -20.77 -21.77
CA LYS A 139 21.76 -21.78 -20.72
C LYS A 139 22.59 -21.57 -19.44
N GLU A 140 23.26 -20.43 -19.33
CA GLU A 140 24.01 -20.04 -18.14
C GLU A 140 23.07 -19.97 -16.94
N ILE A 141 23.50 -20.55 -15.82
CA ILE A 141 22.77 -20.55 -14.56
C ILE A 141 23.44 -19.55 -13.62
N THR A 142 22.66 -18.60 -13.10
CA THR A 142 23.13 -17.50 -12.23
C THR A 142 22.26 -17.38 -10.99
N GLY A 143 22.65 -16.49 -10.07
CA GLY A 143 21.97 -16.27 -8.78
C GLY A 143 22.60 -17.06 -7.63
N GLU A 144 22.00 -16.93 -6.44
CA GLU A 144 22.50 -17.50 -5.19
C GLU A 144 22.66 -19.03 -5.28
N GLY A 145 21.70 -19.73 -5.90
CA GLY A 145 21.78 -21.19 -6.05
C GLY A 145 22.91 -21.64 -6.97
N ALA A 146 23.27 -20.83 -7.98
CA ALA A 146 24.42 -21.08 -8.84
C ALA A 146 25.73 -20.88 -8.08
N GLU A 147 25.83 -19.81 -7.28
CA GLU A 147 27.00 -19.52 -6.45
C GLU A 147 27.21 -20.61 -5.37
N LEU A 148 26.12 -21.13 -4.79
CA LEU A 148 26.16 -22.28 -3.89
C LEU A 148 26.73 -23.51 -4.60
N ALA A 149 26.16 -23.91 -5.74
CA ALA A 149 26.62 -25.08 -6.49
C ALA A 149 28.08 -24.95 -6.95
N LYS A 150 28.54 -23.72 -7.25
CA LYS A 150 29.91 -23.46 -7.69
C LYS A 150 30.93 -23.61 -6.56
N ASN A 151 30.61 -23.15 -5.34
CA ASN A 151 31.60 -23.01 -4.26
C ASN A 151 31.44 -24.01 -3.10
N ALA A 152 30.27 -24.65 -2.97
CA ALA A 152 30.07 -25.69 -1.97
C ALA A 152 30.85 -26.96 -2.34
N LYS A 153 31.25 -27.72 -1.32
CA LYS A 153 32.05 -28.94 -1.42
C LYS A 153 31.30 -30.10 -0.76
N GLY A 154 31.51 -31.30 -1.29
CA GLY A 154 30.94 -32.53 -0.73
C GLY A 154 29.45 -32.76 -1.03
N ILE A 155 28.86 -31.95 -1.92
CA ILE A 155 27.47 -32.04 -2.38
C ILE A 155 27.38 -32.64 -3.79
N ASP A 156 26.26 -33.28 -4.12
CA ASP A 156 26.05 -33.98 -5.39
C ASP A 156 24.88 -33.44 -6.22
N ALA A 157 23.97 -32.67 -5.63
CA ALA A 157 22.86 -32.03 -6.34
C ALA A 157 22.32 -30.83 -5.54
N VAL A 158 21.75 -29.85 -6.25
CA VAL A 158 21.08 -28.69 -5.66
C VAL A 158 19.68 -28.53 -6.25
N ILE A 159 18.68 -28.53 -5.36
CA ILE A 159 17.31 -28.15 -5.67
C ILE A 159 17.12 -26.71 -5.17
N THR A 160 16.80 -25.78 -6.07
CA THR A 160 16.64 -24.35 -5.76
C THR A 160 15.17 -23.92 -5.85
N ALA A 161 14.85 -22.70 -5.39
CA ALA A 161 13.50 -22.13 -5.38
C ALA A 161 13.58 -20.58 -5.39
N HIS A 162 12.63 -19.89 -4.74
CA HIS A 162 12.56 -18.42 -4.55
C HIS A 162 12.28 -17.59 -5.82
N SER A 163 13.09 -17.76 -6.88
CA SER A 163 12.97 -17.01 -8.13
C SER A 163 11.77 -17.41 -9.00
N HIS A 164 11.14 -18.55 -8.68
CA HIS A 164 9.98 -19.10 -9.37
C HIS A 164 10.24 -19.46 -10.85
N GLN A 165 11.51 -19.65 -11.22
CA GLN A 165 11.93 -19.94 -12.58
C GLN A 165 12.02 -21.44 -12.85
N VAL A 166 11.95 -21.82 -14.11
CA VAL A 166 12.34 -23.17 -14.53
C VAL A 166 13.83 -23.15 -14.80
N VAL A 167 14.60 -23.90 -14.00
CA VAL A 167 16.05 -24.06 -14.13
C VAL A 167 16.38 -25.54 -14.23
N ASN A 168 17.13 -25.95 -15.23
CA ASN A 168 17.63 -27.32 -15.33
C ASN A 168 18.98 -27.32 -16.04
N GLY A 169 20.04 -27.68 -15.33
CA GLY A 169 21.38 -27.80 -15.91
C GLY A 169 22.44 -28.14 -14.88
N MET A 170 23.70 -27.88 -15.22
CA MET A 170 24.86 -28.24 -14.40
C MET A 170 25.66 -26.97 -14.06
N VAL A 171 26.08 -26.86 -12.81
CA VAL A 171 27.04 -25.85 -12.35
C VAL A 171 28.19 -26.57 -11.67
N ASN A 172 29.42 -26.36 -12.15
CA ASN A 172 30.61 -27.05 -11.63
C ASN A 172 30.47 -28.59 -11.54
N GLY A 173 29.78 -29.20 -12.50
CA GLY A 173 29.53 -30.65 -12.52
C GLY A 173 28.45 -31.12 -11.55
N ILE A 174 27.74 -30.23 -10.87
CA ILE A 174 26.61 -30.52 -9.97
C ILE A 174 25.29 -30.15 -10.66
N PRO A 175 24.29 -31.05 -10.74
CA PRO A 175 22.97 -30.71 -11.25
C PRO A 175 22.28 -29.68 -10.34
N VAL A 176 21.76 -28.62 -10.98
CA VAL A 176 20.98 -27.55 -10.36
C VAL A 176 19.61 -27.51 -11.02
N ILE A 177 18.56 -27.63 -10.20
CA ILE A 177 17.18 -27.72 -10.68
C ILE A 177 16.22 -26.79 -9.91
N GLN A 178 15.29 -26.18 -10.63
CA GLN A 178 14.12 -25.48 -10.08
C GLN A 178 12.89 -25.75 -10.97
N ALA A 179 11.80 -26.22 -10.38
CA ALA A 179 10.60 -26.63 -11.10
C ALA A 179 9.51 -25.53 -11.16
N GLY A 180 9.91 -24.28 -11.37
CA GLY A 180 8.97 -23.17 -11.44
C GLY A 180 8.26 -22.91 -10.10
N ASN A 181 6.92 -22.82 -10.12
CA ASN A 181 6.09 -22.52 -8.96
C ASN A 181 4.70 -23.18 -9.05
N ASN A 182 3.93 -23.13 -7.96
CA ASN A 182 2.50 -23.46 -7.90
C ASN A 182 2.12 -24.86 -8.44
N GLY A 183 3.02 -25.84 -8.33
CA GLY A 183 2.79 -27.19 -8.86
C GLY A 183 2.69 -27.26 -10.39
N ARG A 184 3.12 -26.23 -11.12
CA ARG A 184 3.07 -26.18 -12.59
C ARG A 184 4.09 -27.11 -13.25
N ALA A 185 5.10 -27.56 -12.50
CA ALA A 185 6.06 -28.56 -12.93
C ALA A 185 6.57 -29.37 -11.73
N ILE A 186 7.12 -30.56 -11.99
CA ILE A 186 7.82 -31.38 -11.01
C ILE A 186 9.26 -31.59 -11.45
N GLY A 187 10.19 -31.39 -10.52
CA GLY A 187 11.61 -31.65 -10.73
C GLY A 187 12.01 -33.01 -10.14
N GLN A 188 12.89 -33.72 -10.85
CA GLN A 188 13.44 -35.00 -10.42
C GLN A 188 14.96 -34.92 -10.42
N ILE A 189 15.58 -35.30 -9.30
CA ILE A 189 17.00 -35.65 -9.21
C ILE A 189 17.12 -37.16 -9.13
N SER A 190 17.84 -37.76 -10.08
CA SER A 190 18.15 -39.18 -10.11
C SER A 190 19.58 -39.40 -9.62
N LEU A 191 19.73 -40.17 -8.54
CA LEU A 191 21.01 -40.58 -7.99
C LEU A 191 21.26 -42.05 -8.34
N THR A 192 22.25 -42.31 -9.19
CA THR A 192 22.57 -43.64 -9.69
C THR A 192 23.93 -44.07 -9.18
N PHE A 193 24.00 -45.23 -8.52
CA PHE A 193 25.25 -45.81 -8.03
C PHE A 193 25.69 -46.96 -8.94
N VAL A 194 26.88 -46.86 -9.52
CA VAL A 194 27.51 -47.90 -10.36
C VAL A 194 28.92 -48.15 -9.84
N ASP A 195 29.22 -49.38 -9.42
CA ASP A 195 30.52 -49.75 -8.84
C ASP A 195 30.97 -48.81 -7.71
N GLU A 196 30.05 -48.49 -6.78
CA GLU A 196 30.21 -47.53 -5.68
C GLU A 196 30.45 -46.06 -6.09
N LYS A 197 30.41 -45.75 -7.38
CA LYS A 197 30.47 -44.38 -7.90
C LYS A 197 29.08 -43.80 -8.08
N LEU A 198 28.87 -42.59 -7.55
CA LEU A 198 27.62 -41.84 -7.70
C LEU A 198 27.61 -41.01 -9.00
N TYR A 199 26.46 -41.04 -9.67
CA TYR A 199 26.10 -40.19 -10.79
C TYR A 199 24.78 -39.50 -10.48
N ALA A 200 24.73 -38.17 -10.61
CA ALA A 200 23.52 -37.38 -10.39
C ALA A 200 23.04 -36.75 -11.72
N ALA A 201 21.74 -36.81 -11.97
CA ALA A 201 21.12 -36.20 -13.15
C ALA A 201 19.78 -35.53 -12.78
N SER A 202 19.37 -34.54 -13.56
CA SER A 202 18.16 -33.76 -13.33
C SER A 202 17.19 -33.79 -14.51
N ALA A 203 15.90 -33.83 -14.23
CA ALA A 203 14.82 -33.74 -15.22
C ALA A 203 13.65 -32.90 -14.67
N ILE A 204 12.93 -32.23 -15.56
CA ILE A 204 11.71 -31.49 -15.22
C ILE A 204 10.56 -32.01 -16.08
N GLU A 205 9.43 -32.26 -15.44
CA GLU A 205 8.16 -32.51 -16.10
C GLU A 205 7.24 -31.28 -15.99
N ASP A 206 6.80 -30.76 -17.14
CA ASP A 206 5.81 -29.69 -17.22
C ASP A 206 4.41 -30.26 -17.04
N LEU A 207 3.80 -29.97 -15.88
CA LEU A 207 2.46 -30.40 -15.54
C LEU A 207 1.40 -29.46 -16.10
N ALA A 208 1.72 -28.17 -16.23
CA ALA A 208 0.76 -27.15 -16.65
C ALA A 208 0.25 -27.40 -18.08
N SER A 209 1.13 -27.83 -19.00
CA SER A 209 0.71 -28.18 -20.36
C SER A 209 -0.13 -29.47 -20.43
N LYS A 210 -0.03 -30.33 -19.41
CA LYS A 210 -0.76 -31.61 -19.33
C LYS A 210 -1.92 -31.59 -18.34
N ALA A 211 -2.26 -30.44 -17.76
CA ALA A 211 -3.20 -30.35 -16.65
C ALA A 211 -4.56 -31.05 -16.90
N LYS A 212 -5.04 -31.04 -18.15
CA LYS A 212 -6.30 -31.70 -18.55
C LYS A 212 -6.25 -33.23 -18.59
N GLU A 213 -5.04 -33.80 -18.64
CA GLU A 213 -4.78 -35.24 -18.71
C GLU A 213 -4.48 -35.83 -17.33
N LEU A 214 -4.17 -34.99 -16.34
CA LEU A 214 -3.88 -35.42 -14.98
C LEU A 214 -5.16 -35.84 -14.28
N GLN A 215 -5.14 -37.04 -13.71
CA GLN A 215 -6.22 -37.53 -12.85
C GLN A 215 -6.05 -36.97 -11.44
N GLU A 216 -7.11 -36.40 -10.89
CA GLU A 216 -7.13 -35.97 -9.50
C GLU A 216 -7.00 -37.17 -8.55
N ASP A 217 -6.12 -37.06 -7.57
CA ASP A 217 -6.02 -38.02 -6.49
C ASP A 217 -7.22 -37.87 -5.53
N PRO A 218 -8.01 -38.93 -5.27
CA PRO A 218 -9.22 -38.83 -4.45
C PRO A 218 -8.99 -38.35 -3.02
N ALA A 219 -7.83 -38.68 -2.41
CA ALA A 219 -7.54 -38.29 -1.04
C ALA A 219 -7.17 -36.80 -0.95
N THR A 220 -6.33 -36.33 -1.87
CA THR A 220 -5.98 -34.91 -2.02
C THR A 220 -7.23 -34.08 -2.34
N LYS A 221 -8.11 -34.59 -3.21
CA LYS A 221 -9.39 -33.94 -3.51
C LYS A 221 -10.28 -33.83 -2.26
N ALA A 222 -10.38 -34.87 -1.44
CA ALA A 222 -11.17 -34.82 -0.21
C ALA A 222 -10.68 -33.76 0.77
N ILE A 223 -9.36 -33.54 0.85
CA ILE A 223 -8.77 -32.45 1.64
C ILE A 223 -9.21 -31.09 1.07
N TYR A 224 -9.08 -30.90 -0.24
CA TYR A 224 -9.53 -29.66 -0.89
C TYR A 224 -11.01 -29.38 -0.63
N ASP A 225 -11.89 -30.36 -0.90
CA ASP A 225 -13.34 -30.20 -0.77
C ASP A 225 -13.75 -29.82 0.67
N LYS A 226 -13.15 -30.46 1.68
CA LYS A 226 -13.34 -30.12 3.10
C LYS A 226 -13.09 -28.64 3.40
N TYR A 227 -11.95 -28.10 2.93
CA TYR A 227 -11.60 -26.69 3.17
C TYR A 227 -12.42 -25.75 2.29
N ASN A 228 -12.76 -26.16 1.08
CA ASN A 228 -13.64 -25.42 0.19
C ASN A 228 -15.01 -25.21 0.83
N ASP A 229 -15.64 -26.27 1.31
CA ASP A 229 -16.97 -26.22 1.93
C ASP A 229 -16.99 -25.37 3.21
N GLN A 230 -15.89 -25.38 3.97
CA GLN A 230 -15.75 -24.56 5.18
C GLN A 230 -15.63 -23.06 4.86
N LEU A 231 -14.91 -22.71 3.79
CA LEU A 231 -14.48 -21.34 3.53
C LEU A 231 -15.32 -20.64 2.45
N SER A 232 -16.01 -21.37 1.58
CA SER A 232 -16.86 -20.82 0.52
C SER A 232 -17.91 -19.84 1.02
N PRO A 233 -18.55 -19.97 2.22
CA PRO A 233 -19.51 -18.97 2.68
C PRO A 233 -18.90 -17.57 2.88
N VAL A 234 -17.59 -17.49 3.10
CA VAL A 234 -16.86 -16.23 3.21
C VAL A 234 -16.21 -15.85 1.89
N LEU A 235 -15.55 -16.81 1.22
CA LEU A 235 -14.79 -16.56 0.00
C LEU A 235 -15.68 -16.18 -1.18
N ASP A 236 -16.87 -16.75 -1.28
CA ASP A 236 -17.81 -16.51 -2.39
C ASP A 236 -18.65 -15.23 -2.19
N GLU A 237 -18.47 -14.52 -1.07
CA GLU A 237 -19.15 -13.25 -0.85
C GLU A 237 -18.72 -12.23 -1.91
N VAL A 238 -19.68 -11.71 -2.67
CA VAL A 238 -19.44 -10.67 -3.66
C VAL A 238 -19.11 -9.35 -2.96
N VAL A 239 -17.99 -8.75 -3.35
CA VAL A 239 -17.50 -7.44 -2.89
C VAL A 239 -18.11 -6.34 -3.76
N THR A 240 -17.96 -6.44 -5.08
CA THR A 240 -18.50 -5.50 -6.09
C THR A 240 -18.44 -6.14 -7.48
N THR A 241 -18.81 -5.40 -8.54
CA THR A 241 -18.63 -5.80 -9.93
C THR A 241 -17.56 -4.93 -10.59
N LEU A 242 -16.55 -5.53 -11.22
CA LEU A 242 -15.57 -4.83 -12.06
C LEU A 242 -16.10 -4.68 -13.49
N GLU A 243 -16.06 -3.47 -14.03
CA GLU A 243 -16.56 -3.17 -15.39
C GLU A 243 -15.55 -3.53 -16.49
N ASN A 244 -14.27 -3.62 -16.13
CA ASN A 244 -13.13 -3.89 -16.99
C ASN A 244 -12.07 -4.74 -16.25
N ASP A 245 -11.17 -5.37 -17.01
CA ASP A 245 -10.06 -6.14 -16.46
C ASP A 245 -9.03 -5.21 -15.80
N LEU A 246 -8.50 -5.60 -14.64
CA LEU A 246 -7.41 -4.93 -13.96
C LEU A 246 -6.17 -5.83 -14.02
N ASP A 247 -5.36 -5.62 -15.06
CA ASP A 247 -4.14 -6.39 -15.30
C ASP A 247 -3.04 -6.12 -14.25
N HIS A 248 -2.20 -7.12 -14.03
CA HIS A 248 -1.00 -7.03 -13.20
C HIS A 248 0.09 -8.04 -13.58
N ASP A 249 1.28 -7.53 -13.89
CA ASP A 249 2.55 -8.27 -13.90
C ASP A 249 3.61 -7.40 -13.21
N LYS A 250 4.19 -7.91 -12.12
CA LYS A 250 5.20 -7.20 -11.33
C LYS A 250 6.45 -6.81 -12.12
N THR A 251 6.67 -7.39 -13.29
CA THR A 251 7.83 -7.12 -14.17
C THR A 251 7.50 -6.18 -15.34
N ALA A 252 6.22 -5.86 -15.55
CA ALA A 252 5.74 -5.13 -16.73
C ALA A 252 5.51 -3.62 -16.53
N GLY A 253 6.09 -3.01 -15.49
CA GLY A 253 5.90 -1.59 -15.23
C GLY A 253 4.74 -1.26 -14.30
N LEU A 254 4.19 -0.05 -14.44
CA LEU A 254 2.92 0.32 -13.80
C LEU A 254 1.77 -0.45 -14.44
N THR A 255 0.85 -0.92 -13.61
CA THR A 255 -0.27 -1.77 -14.01
C THR A 255 -1.60 -1.13 -13.63
N THR A 256 -2.69 -1.50 -14.32
CA THR A 256 -4.03 -1.00 -14.01
C THR A 256 -4.42 -1.35 -12.57
N LEU A 257 -4.18 -2.59 -12.14
CA LEU A 257 -4.44 -3.01 -10.76
C LEU A 257 -3.53 -2.34 -9.73
N GLY A 258 -2.26 -2.09 -10.07
CA GLY A 258 -1.34 -1.40 -9.18
C GLY A 258 -1.72 0.06 -8.91
N GLN A 259 -2.16 0.78 -9.94
CA GLN A 259 -2.71 2.13 -9.80
C GLN A 259 -4.04 2.12 -9.05
N PHE A 260 -4.93 1.19 -9.37
CA PHE A 260 -6.20 1.02 -8.66
C PHE A 260 -5.99 0.76 -7.16
N ASN A 261 -5.08 -0.16 -6.82
CA ASN A 261 -4.72 -0.48 -5.44
C ASN A 261 -4.21 0.75 -4.69
N THR A 262 -3.24 1.46 -5.26
CA THR A 262 -2.67 2.65 -4.62
C THR A 262 -3.66 3.80 -4.52
N LYS A 263 -4.57 3.95 -5.48
CA LYS A 263 -5.70 4.88 -5.37
C LYS A 263 -6.62 4.50 -4.20
N LEU A 264 -7.00 3.23 -4.04
CA LEU A 264 -7.84 2.81 -2.90
C LEU A 264 -7.14 3.08 -1.57
N MET A 265 -5.83 2.84 -1.47
CA MET A 265 -5.06 3.19 -0.26
C MET A 265 -5.17 4.68 0.06
N MET A 266 -5.10 5.56 -0.96
CA MET A 266 -5.30 7.00 -0.80
C MET A 266 -6.73 7.33 -0.39
N ASP A 267 -7.75 6.76 -1.03
CA ASP A 267 -9.15 7.00 -0.71
C ASP A 267 -9.49 6.61 0.75
N ILE A 268 -8.90 5.52 1.25
CA ILE A 268 -9.09 5.03 2.62
C ILE A 268 -8.42 5.93 3.66
N THR A 269 -7.23 6.47 3.35
CA THR A 269 -6.39 7.18 4.32
C THR A 269 -6.44 8.70 4.21
N GLY A 270 -6.92 9.23 3.09
CA GLY A 270 -6.85 10.66 2.75
C GLY A 270 -5.45 11.14 2.34
N ALA A 271 -4.49 10.23 2.10
CA ALA A 271 -3.16 10.59 1.63
C ALA A 271 -3.17 11.14 0.20
N GLN A 272 -2.17 11.96 -0.15
CA GLN A 272 -2.05 12.58 -1.48
C GLN A 272 -1.40 11.66 -2.51
N ILE A 273 -0.53 10.75 -2.07
CA ILE A 273 0.24 9.85 -2.93
C ILE A 273 0.20 8.45 -2.32
N GLY A 274 -0.11 7.45 -3.13
CA GLY A 274 -0.11 6.05 -2.74
C GLY A 274 1.06 5.30 -3.39
N LEU A 275 1.79 4.52 -2.61
CA LEU A 275 2.90 3.68 -3.07
C LEU A 275 2.71 2.24 -2.60
N THR A 276 2.89 1.25 -3.47
CA THR A 276 2.98 -0.17 -3.07
C THR A 276 4.02 -0.91 -3.90
N ASN A 277 4.59 -1.98 -3.36
CA ASN A 277 5.51 -2.86 -4.07
C ASN A 277 4.69 -3.78 -4.99
N GLY A 278 5.09 -3.90 -6.26
CA GLY A 278 4.38 -4.77 -7.22
C GLY A 278 4.38 -6.23 -6.81
N GLY A 279 5.42 -6.70 -6.10
CA GLY A 279 5.47 -8.05 -5.54
C GLY A 279 4.38 -8.36 -4.51
N GLY A 280 3.76 -7.34 -3.90
CA GLY A 280 2.64 -7.49 -2.97
C GLY A 280 1.32 -7.85 -3.65
N ILE A 281 1.20 -7.62 -4.97
CA ILE A 281 0.01 -7.90 -5.79
C ILE A 281 0.25 -9.22 -6.53
N ARG A 282 -0.59 -10.22 -6.28
CA ARG A 282 -0.25 -11.62 -6.62
C ARG A 282 -0.96 -12.19 -7.83
N ALA A 283 -2.02 -11.53 -8.28
CA ALA A 283 -2.78 -11.92 -9.47
C ALA A 283 -3.47 -10.69 -10.08
N PRO A 284 -3.78 -10.71 -11.39
CA PRO A 284 -4.70 -9.75 -12.00
C PRO A 284 -6.15 -10.01 -11.55
N LEU A 285 -7.04 -9.05 -11.79
CA LEU A 285 -8.48 -9.21 -11.60
C LEU A 285 -9.20 -9.15 -12.95
N ALA A 286 -10.06 -10.13 -13.21
CA ALA A 286 -10.90 -10.14 -14.40
C ALA A 286 -12.15 -9.29 -14.17
N LYS A 287 -12.69 -8.73 -15.27
CA LYS A 287 -14.01 -8.14 -15.34
C LYS A 287 -15.07 -9.13 -14.83
N GLY A 288 -16.04 -8.62 -14.06
CA GLY A 288 -17.15 -9.41 -13.54
C GLY A 288 -17.31 -9.27 -12.03
N GLU A 289 -17.97 -10.24 -11.41
CA GLU A 289 -18.13 -10.26 -9.95
C GLU A 289 -16.76 -10.44 -9.29
N LEU A 290 -16.42 -9.49 -8.41
CA LEU A 290 -15.24 -9.55 -7.56
C LEU A 290 -15.66 -10.11 -6.21
N THR A 291 -15.07 -11.23 -5.80
CA THR A 291 -15.37 -11.89 -4.53
C THR A 291 -14.34 -11.58 -3.45
N VAL A 292 -14.66 -11.91 -2.20
CA VAL A 292 -13.68 -11.88 -1.09
C VAL A 292 -12.53 -12.83 -1.38
N GLY A 293 -12.79 -13.99 -2.00
CA GLY A 293 -11.76 -14.95 -2.41
C GLY A 293 -10.77 -14.39 -3.42
N ASP A 294 -11.24 -13.59 -4.38
CA ASP A 294 -10.36 -12.88 -5.32
C ASP A 294 -9.46 -11.89 -4.57
N MET A 295 -10.01 -11.15 -3.61
CA MET A 295 -9.23 -10.20 -2.79
C MET A 295 -8.16 -10.89 -1.94
N TYR A 296 -8.44 -12.09 -1.39
CA TYR A 296 -7.43 -12.90 -0.71
C TYR A 296 -6.37 -13.47 -1.67
N THR A 297 -6.75 -13.73 -2.92
CA THR A 297 -5.83 -14.21 -3.95
C THR A 297 -4.88 -13.11 -4.40
N VAL A 298 -5.40 -11.90 -4.61
CA VAL A 298 -4.63 -10.74 -5.07
C VAL A 298 -3.78 -10.13 -3.95
N PHE A 299 -4.32 -9.99 -2.74
CA PHE A 299 -3.69 -9.35 -1.58
C PHE A 299 -3.59 -10.33 -0.40
N PRO A 300 -2.75 -11.38 -0.48
CA PRO A 300 -2.73 -12.44 0.52
C PRO A 300 -2.09 -12.04 1.85
N PHE A 301 -1.24 -11.02 1.85
CA PHE A 301 -0.52 -10.58 3.05
C PHE A 301 -1.44 -9.74 3.95
N ASP A 302 -1.28 -9.89 5.25
CA ASP A 302 -2.03 -9.11 6.26
C ASP A 302 -1.37 -7.73 6.50
N ASN A 303 -0.80 -7.14 5.46
CA ASN A 303 -0.14 -5.85 5.54
C ASN A 303 -1.11 -4.75 5.97
N THR A 304 -0.65 -3.87 6.85
CA THR A 304 -1.40 -2.70 7.31
C THR A 304 -1.07 -1.45 6.51
N LEU A 305 -1.99 -0.49 6.48
CA LEU A 305 -1.78 0.81 5.85
C LEU A 305 -0.94 1.71 6.77
N VAL A 306 0.13 2.29 6.22
CA VAL A 306 1.03 3.21 6.94
C VAL A 306 1.04 4.56 6.23
N THR A 307 0.81 5.64 6.98
CA THR A 307 0.83 7.02 6.48
C THR A 307 1.99 7.81 7.04
N PHE A 308 2.59 8.70 6.25
CA PHE A 308 3.67 9.58 6.67
C PHE A 308 3.85 10.78 5.73
N GLU A 309 4.69 11.74 6.16
CA GLU A 309 5.18 12.84 5.33
C GLU A 309 6.59 12.51 4.79
N LEU A 310 6.78 12.54 3.47
CA LEU A 310 8.10 12.39 2.81
C LEU A 310 8.53 13.68 2.10
N THR A 311 9.84 13.95 2.10
CA THR A 311 10.39 14.99 1.22
C THR A 311 10.28 14.58 -0.24
N GLY A 312 10.15 15.54 -1.17
CA GLY A 312 10.20 15.24 -2.60
C GLY A 312 11.47 14.51 -3.03
N ALA A 313 12.60 14.79 -2.36
CA ALA A 313 13.87 14.08 -2.59
C ALA A 313 13.80 12.60 -2.17
N ASP A 314 13.24 12.29 -0.99
CA ASP A 314 13.15 10.90 -0.52
C ASP A 314 12.05 10.12 -1.25
N LEU A 315 10.97 10.79 -1.66
CA LEU A 315 9.98 10.24 -2.58
C LEU A 315 10.63 9.84 -3.91
N LYS A 316 11.46 10.73 -4.50
CA LYS A 316 12.22 10.43 -5.72
C LYS A 316 13.09 9.18 -5.54
N LYS A 317 13.84 9.08 -4.44
CA LYS A 317 14.72 7.91 -4.19
C LYS A 317 13.95 6.59 -4.15
N ASN A 318 12.78 6.56 -3.50
CA ASN A 318 11.95 5.36 -3.44
C ASN A 318 11.37 4.98 -4.81
N LEU A 319 10.97 5.97 -5.60
CA LEU A 319 10.51 5.75 -6.97
C LEU A 319 11.65 5.26 -7.88
N GLU A 320 12.83 5.88 -7.83
CA GLU A 320 14.04 5.45 -8.56
C GLU A 320 14.41 4.00 -8.25
N HIS A 321 14.38 3.62 -6.97
CA HIS A 321 14.58 2.23 -6.55
C HIS A 321 13.57 1.33 -7.23
N GLY A 322 12.29 1.69 -7.22
CA GLY A 322 11.21 0.86 -7.72
C GLY A 322 10.98 0.83 -9.23
N ILE A 323 11.55 1.74 -10.02
CA ILE A 323 11.46 1.75 -11.49
C ILE A 323 12.68 1.11 -12.18
N ASP A 324 13.48 0.36 -11.44
CA ASP A 324 14.58 -0.42 -11.98
C ASP A 324 14.18 -1.88 -12.27
N PRO A 325 14.12 -2.32 -13.54
CA PRO A 325 13.77 -3.71 -13.85
C PRO A 325 14.78 -4.74 -13.33
N ASN A 326 15.97 -4.33 -12.89
CA ASN A 326 17.05 -5.24 -12.46
C ASN A 326 17.18 -5.41 -10.94
N ASN A 327 16.36 -4.71 -10.15
CA ASN A 327 16.49 -4.68 -8.69
C ASN A 327 15.91 -5.92 -7.96
N GLY A 328 15.26 -6.85 -8.69
CA GLY A 328 14.72 -8.10 -8.13
C GLY A 328 13.48 -7.96 -7.22
N VAL A 329 12.86 -6.77 -7.11
CA VAL A 329 11.73 -6.52 -6.18
C VAL A 329 10.38 -6.32 -6.88
N GLY A 330 10.37 -6.23 -8.21
CA GLY A 330 9.19 -5.91 -9.00
C GLY A 330 8.92 -4.40 -9.00
N TRP A 331 8.21 -3.92 -10.02
CA TRP A 331 7.99 -2.49 -10.21
C TRP A 331 7.13 -1.89 -9.09
N ILE A 332 7.57 -0.76 -8.54
CA ILE A 332 6.74 0.04 -7.64
C ILE A 332 5.47 0.46 -8.40
N GLN A 333 4.33 0.33 -7.73
CA GLN A 333 3.05 0.82 -8.21
C GLN A 333 2.72 2.10 -7.44
N PHE A 334 2.16 3.10 -8.13
CA PHE A 334 1.81 4.37 -7.51
C PHE A 334 0.64 5.07 -8.18
N TYR A 335 -0.03 5.92 -7.42
CA TYR A 335 -1.07 6.84 -7.87
C TYR A 335 -0.94 8.16 -7.09
N GLY A 336 -1.53 9.24 -7.60
CA GLY A 336 -1.42 10.58 -6.98
C GLY A 336 -0.20 11.39 -7.44
N ILE A 337 0.67 10.81 -8.27
CA ILE A 337 1.88 11.45 -8.79
C ILE A 337 2.14 11.03 -10.23
N LYS A 338 2.57 11.99 -11.05
CA LYS A 338 3.09 11.81 -12.40
C LYS A 338 4.61 11.99 -12.40
N VAL A 339 5.33 11.03 -12.95
CA VAL A 339 6.79 10.92 -12.94
C VAL A 339 7.32 10.97 -14.37
N PHE A 340 8.27 11.87 -14.62
CA PHE A 340 8.97 11.97 -15.90
C PHE A 340 10.36 11.39 -15.74
N TYR A 341 10.80 10.55 -16.68
CA TYR A 341 12.08 9.86 -16.57
C TYR A 341 12.81 9.69 -17.91
N ASP A 342 14.13 9.62 -17.82
CA ASP A 342 15.06 9.34 -18.91
C ASP A 342 15.69 7.95 -18.68
N GLU A 343 15.30 6.97 -19.51
CA GLU A 343 15.79 5.60 -19.41
C GLU A 343 17.29 5.45 -19.74
N THR A 344 17.90 6.45 -20.38
CA THR A 344 19.32 6.42 -20.77
C THR A 344 20.24 6.77 -19.60
N LYS A 345 19.68 7.32 -18.52
CA LYS A 345 20.43 7.66 -17.31
C LYS A 345 20.72 6.43 -16.44
N PRO A 346 21.78 6.48 -15.62
CA PRO A 346 22.08 5.42 -14.66
C PRO A 346 20.88 5.13 -13.74
N VAL A 347 20.78 3.88 -13.30
CA VAL A 347 19.84 3.48 -12.23
C VAL A 347 20.03 4.39 -11.01
N GLY A 348 18.94 4.89 -10.43
CA GLY A 348 18.99 5.85 -9.33
C GLY A 348 18.90 7.32 -9.77
N GLU A 349 19.06 7.61 -11.07
CA GLU A 349 19.09 8.97 -11.61
C GLU A 349 18.16 9.17 -12.82
N LYS A 350 17.22 8.25 -13.06
CA LYS A 350 16.35 8.26 -14.25
C LYS A 350 15.27 9.34 -14.18
N ILE A 351 14.69 9.59 -13.00
CA ILE A 351 13.61 10.55 -12.81
C ILE A 351 14.15 11.98 -12.98
N THR A 352 13.54 12.73 -13.89
CA THR A 352 13.91 14.11 -14.25
C THR A 352 12.97 15.14 -13.63
N SER A 353 11.69 14.80 -13.48
CA SER A 353 10.67 15.64 -12.86
C SER A 353 9.56 14.80 -12.25
N MET A 354 8.84 15.36 -11.29
CA MET A 354 7.64 14.76 -10.72
C MET A 354 6.60 15.86 -10.47
N ARG A 355 5.32 15.52 -10.67
CA ARG A 355 4.19 16.42 -10.46
C ARG A 355 3.05 15.70 -9.75
N LEU A 356 2.32 16.40 -8.90
CA LEU A 356 1.03 15.92 -8.38
C LEU A 356 0.00 15.86 -9.51
N MET A 357 -1.14 15.20 -9.25
CA MET A 357 -2.22 15.04 -10.23
C MET A 357 -2.86 16.35 -10.68
N ASP A 358 -2.72 17.41 -9.88
CA ASP A 358 -3.15 18.78 -10.21
C ASP A 358 -2.10 19.55 -11.03
N GLY A 359 -1.02 18.88 -11.44
CA GLY A 359 0.08 19.48 -12.18
C GLY A 359 1.10 20.23 -11.32
N THR A 360 0.90 20.34 -10.00
CA THR A 360 1.85 20.99 -9.09
C THR A 360 3.18 20.27 -9.10
N LYS A 361 4.27 21.00 -9.35
CA LYS A 361 5.63 20.43 -9.34
C LYS A 361 6.03 19.95 -7.96
N ILE A 362 6.62 18.75 -7.89
CA ILE A 362 7.21 18.23 -6.66
C ILE A 362 8.57 18.89 -6.45
N GLU A 363 8.71 19.58 -5.32
CA GLU A 363 9.95 20.24 -4.91
C GLU A 363 10.71 19.34 -3.93
N ALA A 364 12.03 19.31 -4.05
CA ALA A 364 12.87 18.34 -3.36
C ALA A 364 12.81 18.44 -1.82
N ASP A 365 12.66 19.65 -1.29
CA ASP A 365 12.68 19.98 0.13
C ASP A 365 11.28 20.09 0.78
N LYS A 366 10.21 20.01 -0.03
CA LYS A 366 8.82 20.02 0.46
C LYS A 366 8.36 18.64 0.89
N TYR A 367 7.47 18.62 1.88
CA TYR A 367 6.85 17.40 2.39
C TYR A 367 5.51 17.11 1.71
N TYR A 368 5.26 15.84 1.45
CA TYR A 368 4.05 15.33 0.81
C TYR A 368 3.47 14.18 1.65
N ASN A 369 2.14 14.12 1.76
CA ASN A 369 1.46 13.07 2.50
C ASN A 369 1.37 11.79 1.66
N VAL A 370 1.99 10.72 2.14
CA VAL A 370 2.12 9.45 1.44
C VAL A 370 1.47 8.33 2.27
N VAL A 371 0.84 7.38 1.58
CA VAL A 371 0.42 6.09 2.14
C VAL A 371 1.18 4.95 1.46
N THR A 372 1.62 3.98 2.25
CA THR A 372 2.15 2.71 1.77
C THR A 372 1.69 1.56 2.68
N ASN A 373 2.30 0.39 2.55
CA ASN A 373 2.07 -0.76 3.43
C ASN A 373 3.20 -0.93 4.46
N ASP A 374 2.92 -1.58 5.59
CA ASP A 374 3.88 -1.82 6.68
C ASP A 374 5.15 -2.55 6.24
N PHE A 375 5.03 -3.52 5.33
CA PHE A 375 6.19 -4.21 4.76
C PHE A 375 7.17 -3.22 4.11
N MET A 376 6.69 -2.35 3.21
CA MET A 376 7.53 -1.31 2.60
C MET A 376 8.03 -0.30 3.63
N ALA A 377 7.15 0.19 4.51
CA ALA A 377 7.48 1.20 5.52
C ALA A 377 8.60 0.73 6.47
N THR A 378 8.74 -0.60 6.64
CA THR A 378 9.76 -1.24 7.48
C THR A 378 10.96 -1.79 6.70
N ASN A 379 11.22 -1.27 5.49
CA ASN A 379 12.36 -1.63 4.62
C ASN A 379 12.25 -2.99 3.91
N GLY A 380 11.04 -3.52 3.79
CA GLY A 380 10.73 -4.62 2.87
C GLY A 380 11.10 -4.25 1.43
N ASP A 381 11.61 -5.22 0.67
CA ASP A 381 12.12 -5.02 -0.70
C ASP A 381 13.22 -3.93 -0.81
N GLY A 382 13.85 -3.53 0.30
CA GLY A 382 14.92 -2.53 0.31
C GLY A 382 14.46 -1.08 0.11
N TYR A 383 13.16 -0.79 0.20
CA TYR A 383 12.65 0.59 0.18
C TYR A 383 13.06 1.34 1.45
N ASN A 384 13.46 2.60 1.32
CA ASN A 384 13.99 3.37 2.44
C ASN A 384 13.09 4.55 2.81
N PHE A 385 12.34 4.38 3.89
CA PHE A 385 11.46 5.40 4.47
C PHE A 385 12.03 6.02 5.76
N SER A 386 13.32 5.83 6.08
CA SER A 386 13.92 6.36 7.31
C SER A 386 13.89 7.90 7.44
N GLY A 387 13.72 8.62 6.32
CA GLY A 387 13.55 10.08 6.28
C GLY A 387 12.11 10.58 6.53
N ALA A 388 11.15 9.65 6.70
CA ALA A 388 9.75 10.00 6.90
C ALA A 388 9.49 10.72 8.22
N LYS A 389 8.57 11.68 8.20
CA LYS A 389 8.00 12.34 9.39
C LYS A 389 6.58 11.86 9.65
N ASN A 390 6.16 11.93 10.91
CA ASN A 390 4.79 11.59 11.33
C ASN A 390 4.34 10.19 10.87
N LEU A 391 5.29 9.24 10.84
CA LEU A 391 5.01 7.86 10.46
C LEU A 391 4.04 7.23 11.45
N THR A 392 2.89 6.80 10.92
CA THR A 392 1.80 6.21 11.67
C THR A 392 1.33 4.95 10.97
N ASP A 393 1.50 3.80 11.63
CA ASP A 393 0.77 2.59 11.25
C ASP A 393 -0.68 2.73 11.74
N THR A 394 -1.61 2.69 10.80
CA THR A 394 -3.04 2.81 11.08
C THR A 394 -3.59 1.56 11.78
N ASN A 395 -2.85 0.45 11.75
CA ASN A 395 -3.27 -0.90 12.12
C ASN A 395 -4.49 -1.40 11.31
N ILE A 396 -4.79 -0.76 10.19
CA ILE A 396 -5.86 -1.14 9.28
C ILE A 396 -5.27 -2.10 8.26
N VAL A 397 -5.73 -3.36 8.27
CA VAL A 397 -5.36 -4.36 7.26
C VAL A 397 -5.83 -3.88 5.89
N MET A 398 -4.89 -3.74 4.96
CA MET A 398 -5.09 -3.14 3.64
C MET A 398 -6.20 -3.84 2.85
N ARG A 399 -6.14 -5.18 2.75
CA ARG A 399 -7.14 -5.99 2.03
C ARG A 399 -8.56 -5.78 2.57
N ASP A 400 -8.72 -5.84 3.89
CA ASP A 400 -10.03 -5.76 4.53
C ASP A 400 -10.64 -4.35 4.37
N ALA A 401 -9.80 -3.32 4.45
CA ALA A 401 -10.21 -1.95 4.18
C ALA A 401 -10.61 -1.72 2.72
N MET A 402 -9.89 -2.31 1.77
CA MET A 402 -10.26 -2.27 0.35
C MET A 402 -11.57 -2.99 0.08
N ILE A 403 -11.79 -4.18 0.66
CA ILE A 403 -13.09 -4.88 0.58
C ILE A 403 -14.22 -3.98 1.09
N LYS A 404 -14.02 -3.35 2.25
CA LYS A 404 -15.01 -2.44 2.86
C LYS A 404 -15.27 -1.21 1.98
N GLU A 405 -14.24 -0.64 1.37
CA GLU A 405 -14.36 0.50 0.46
C GLU A 405 -15.14 0.13 -0.80
N LEU A 406 -14.77 -0.99 -1.42
CA LEU A 406 -15.39 -1.47 -2.67
C LEU A 406 -16.85 -1.86 -2.50
N LYS A 407 -17.23 -2.42 -1.34
CA LYS A 407 -18.64 -2.73 -1.00
C LYS A 407 -19.56 -1.50 -0.98
N LYS A 408 -19.03 -0.28 -0.93
CA LYS A 408 -19.84 0.95 -1.02
C LYS A 408 -20.40 1.19 -2.43
N SER A 409 -19.80 0.56 -3.45
CA SER A 409 -20.17 0.71 -4.85
C SER A 409 -20.66 -0.62 -5.42
N LYS A 410 -21.75 -0.60 -6.19
CA LYS A 410 -22.27 -1.80 -6.87
C LYS A 410 -21.41 -2.24 -8.05
N SER A 411 -20.69 -1.29 -8.64
CA SER A 411 -19.87 -1.45 -9.83
C SER A 411 -18.70 -0.49 -9.76
N VAL A 412 -17.53 -0.90 -10.26
CA VAL A 412 -16.32 -0.08 -10.31
C VAL A 412 -15.64 -0.28 -11.66
N ALA A 413 -15.31 0.83 -12.31
CA ALA A 413 -14.42 0.88 -13.45
C ALA A 413 -13.14 1.60 -13.04
N PHE A 414 -12.00 1.15 -13.55
CA PHE A 414 -10.75 1.88 -13.38
C PHE A 414 -9.88 1.76 -14.62
N GLU A 415 -9.57 2.90 -15.23
CA GLU A 415 -8.69 2.99 -16.38
C GLU A 415 -7.31 3.47 -15.93
N LYS A 416 -6.26 2.85 -16.48
CA LYS A 416 -4.88 3.19 -16.16
C LYS A 416 -4.55 4.59 -16.69
N GLU A 417 -3.94 5.41 -15.83
CA GLU A 417 -3.42 6.73 -16.19
C GLU A 417 -1.94 6.66 -16.60
N ASP A 418 -1.52 7.60 -17.46
CA ASP A 418 -0.14 7.73 -17.89
C ASP A 418 0.69 8.50 -16.84
N LEU A 419 1.03 7.79 -15.76
CA LEU A 419 1.73 8.33 -14.59
C LEU A 419 3.25 8.17 -14.64
N LEU A 420 3.79 7.36 -15.56
CA LEU A 420 5.23 7.19 -15.73
C LEU A 420 5.59 7.48 -17.18
N VAL A 421 6.01 8.72 -17.42
CA VAL A 421 6.20 9.28 -18.76
C VAL A 421 7.67 9.31 -19.12
N LYS A 422 8.02 8.69 -20.25
CA LYS A 422 9.37 8.76 -20.81
C LYS A 422 9.61 10.13 -21.45
N GLY A 423 10.69 10.80 -21.07
CA GLY A 423 11.14 12.06 -21.66
C GLY A 423 11.19 13.22 -20.67
N GLU A 424 11.28 14.43 -21.22
CA GLU A 424 11.33 15.66 -20.43
C GLU A 424 9.92 16.11 -20.01
N ASP A 425 9.86 16.72 -18.83
CA ASP A 425 8.68 17.45 -18.39
C ASP A 425 8.59 18.78 -19.13
N THR A 426 7.76 18.83 -20.18
CA THR A 426 7.51 20.05 -20.97
C THR A 426 6.46 20.97 -20.34
N THR A 427 5.96 20.63 -19.15
CA THR A 427 4.92 21.40 -18.48
C THR A 427 5.46 22.72 -17.97
N ILE A 428 4.79 23.82 -18.31
CA ILE A 428 5.14 25.18 -17.91
C ILE A 428 4.28 25.58 -16.70
N ASP A 429 4.96 25.90 -15.59
CA ASP A 429 4.35 26.56 -14.44
C ASP A 429 4.40 28.08 -14.66
N GLU A 430 3.29 28.71 -15.09
CA GLU A 430 3.28 30.18 -15.23
C GLU A 430 3.33 30.82 -13.84
N THR A 431 4.47 31.43 -13.51
CA THR A 431 4.69 32.12 -12.23
C THR A 431 4.42 33.62 -12.29
N SER A 432 4.47 34.20 -13.49
CA SER A 432 4.11 35.60 -13.75
C SER A 432 2.60 35.74 -13.80
N ALA A 433 2.05 36.64 -12.98
CA ALA A 433 0.60 36.85 -12.95
C ALA A 433 0.13 37.58 -14.22
N ILE A 434 -0.89 37.04 -14.89
CA ILE A 434 -1.61 37.72 -15.98
C ILE A 434 -2.73 38.58 -15.41
N GLU A 435 -3.18 39.61 -16.12
CA GLU A 435 -4.34 40.40 -15.66
C GLU A 435 -5.63 39.55 -15.68
N ASN A 436 -6.58 39.89 -14.81
CA ASN A 436 -7.91 39.27 -14.78
C ASN A 436 -8.74 39.66 -16.03
N ASP A 437 -8.44 39.00 -17.16
CA ASP A 437 -9.18 39.08 -18.41
C ASP A 437 -9.65 37.68 -18.82
N THR A 438 -10.98 37.51 -18.95
CA THR A 438 -11.59 36.22 -19.25
C THR A 438 -11.04 35.58 -20.52
N THR A 439 -10.76 36.36 -21.57
CA THR A 439 -10.29 35.81 -22.85
C THR A 439 -8.87 35.28 -22.69
N VAL A 440 -7.98 36.07 -22.09
CA VAL A 440 -6.58 35.69 -21.85
C VAL A 440 -6.50 34.47 -20.95
N ILE A 441 -7.28 34.44 -19.86
CA ILE A 441 -7.31 33.31 -18.93
C ILE A 441 -7.78 32.04 -19.64
N VAL A 442 -8.87 32.12 -20.40
CA VAL A 442 -9.42 30.97 -21.14
C VAL A 442 -8.45 30.46 -22.20
N GLU A 443 -7.72 31.34 -22.89
CA GLU A 443 -6.67 30.94 -23.82
C GLU A 443 -5.54 30.16 -23.12
N LYS A 444 -5.11 30.60 -21.94
CA LYS A 444 -4.11 29.90 -21.14
C LYS A 444 -4.58 28.54 -20.62
N ILE A 445 -5.83 28.45 -20.18
CA ILE A 445 -6.43 27.17 -19.75
C ILE A 445 -6.44 26.15 -20.92
N LYS A 446 -6.67 26.62 -22.15
CA LYS A 446 -6.68 25.79 -23.36
C LYS A 446 -5.28 25.35 -23.83
N ASP A 447 -4.21 25.98 -23.36
CA ASP A 447 -2.85 25.56 -23.70
C ASP A 447 -2.52 24.23 -23.02
N SER A 448 -2.19 23.22 -23.81
CA SER A 448 -1.87 21.88 -23.31
C SER A 448 -0.62 21.87 -22.43
N ASN A 449 0.32 22.80 -22.63
CA ASN A 449 1.59 22.83 -21.93
C ASN A 449 1.54 23.58 -20.59
N VAL A 450 0.52 24.40 -20.36
CA VAL A 450 0.37 25.17 -19.13
C VAL A 450 -0.38 24.33 -18.11
N SER A 451 0.19 23.99 -16.96
CA SER A 451 -0.56 23.30 -15.87
C SER A 451 -1.19 24.26 -14.89
N LYS A 452 -0.52 25.40 -14.67
CA LYS A 452 -0.90 26.39 -13.68
C LYS A 452 -0.92 27.77 -14.29
N VAL A 453 -1.99 28.52 -14.02
CA VAL A 453 -2.15 29.91 -14.43
C VAL A 453 -2.31 30.76 -13.17
N VAL A 454 -1.53 31.84 -13.08
CA VAL A 454 -1.63 32.81 -11.99
C VAL A 454 -2.25 34.09 -12.54
N VAL A 455 -3.34 34.55 -11.92
CA VAL A 455 -4.09 35.73 -12.30
C VAL A 455 -3.95 36.79 -11.22
N ASP A 456 -3.62 38.01 -11.61
CA ASP A 456 -3.70 39.20 -10.77
C ASP A 456 -5.12 39.78 -10.87
N ALA A 457 -5.92 39.51 -9.84
CA ALA A 457 -7.29 39.98 -9.68
C ALA A 457 -7.36 41.13 -8.65
N THR A 458 -6.25 41.86 -8.42
CA THR A 458 -6.23 42.99 -7.47
C THR A 458 -7.03 44.20 -7.94
N LYS A 459 -7.12 44.43 -9.27
CA LYS A 459 -7.89 45.52 -9.88
C LYS A 459 -9.35 45.18 -10.12
N ASP A 460 -9.63 43.92 -10.46
CA ASP A 460 -10.97 43.39 -10.66
C ASP A 460 -11.06 42.04 -9.94
N THR A 461 -11.86 42.01 -8.87
CA THR A 461 -12.02 40.84 -7.99
C THR A 461 -13.15 39.93 -8.41
N THR A 462 -13.92 40.31 -9.43
CA THR A 462 -15.01 39.50 -9.99
C THR A 462 -14.42 38.59 -11.06
N ILE A 463 -14.63 37.29 -10.91
CA ILE A 463 -14.21 36.30 -11.88
C ILE A 463 -15.43 35.85 -12.68
N ASP A 464 -15.37 36.03 -13.99
CA ASP A 464 -16.43 35.64 -14.92
C ASP A 464 -16.63 34.12 -14.95
N LYS A 465 -17.88 33.69 -14.99
CA LYS A 465 -18.25 32.26 -15.06
C LYS A 465 -17.59 31.51 -16.22
N GLY A 466 -17.29 32.18 -17.33
CA GLY A 466 -16.61 31.60 -18.49
C GLY A 466 -15.22 31.08 -18.19
N VAL A 467 -14.54 31.66 -17.18
CA VAL A 467 -13.27 31.13 -16.66
C VAL A 467 -13.48 29.75 -16.03
N PHE A 468 -14.50 29.60 -15.17
CA PHE A 468 -14.80 28.32 -14.53
C PHE A 468 -15.40 27.30 -15.50
N GLU A 469 -16.13 27.76 -16.52
CA GLU A 469 -16.59 26.90 -17.62
C GLU A 469 -15.42 26.28 -18.38
N ALA A 470 -14.36 27.06 -18.65
CA ALA A 470 -13.16 26.55 -19.30
C ALA A 470 -12.30 25.67 -18.37
N LEU A 471 -12.25 25.99 -17.08
CA LEU A 471 -11.43 25.28 -16.10
C LEU A 471 -12.02 23.91 -15.73
N LYS A 472 -13.35 23.79 -15.74
CA LYS A 472 -14.08 22.60 -15.27
C LYS A 472 -13.67 21.31 -15.99
N GLY A 473 -13.33 20.29 -15.20
CA GLY A 473 -12.96 18.95 -15.69
C GLY A 473 -11.54 18.85 -16.24
N THR A 474 -10.76 19.93 -16.19
CA THR A 474 -9.35 19.93 -16.62
C THR A 474 -8.41 19.58 -15.46
N ASP A 475 -7.19 19.14 -15.77
CA ASP A 475 -6.10 18.97 -14.81
C ASP A 475 -5.39 20.30 -14.46
N LYS A 476 -5.98 21.45 -14.81
CA LYS A 476 -5.34 22.76 -14.64
C LYS A 476 -5.62 23.34 -13.26
N VAL A 477 -4.68 24.12 -12.75
CA VAL A 477 -4.81 24.88 -11.51
C VAL A 477 -4.80 26.37 -11.82
N LEU A 478 -5.78 27.10 -11.27
CA LEU A 478 -5.93 28.53 -11.44
C LEU A 478 -5.77 29.24 -10.11
N THR A 479 -4.80 30.14 -10.01
CA THR A 479 -4.49 30.88 -8.79
C THR A 479 -4.78 32.37 -8.97
N PHE A 480 -5.71 32.94 -8.20
CA PHE A 480 -6.04 34.37 -8.21
C PHE A 480 -5.41 35.10 -7.03
N LYS A 481 -4.66 36.17 -7.30
CA LYS A 481 -4.17 37.11 -6.28
C LYS A 481 -5.21 38.21 -6.07
N VAL A 482 -5.75 38.30 -4.86
CA VAL A 482 -6.80 39.26 -4.50
C VAL A 482 -6.38 39.97 -3.21
N GLY A 483 -5.87 41.19 -3.35
CA GLY A 483 -5.27 41.92 -2.24
C GLY A 483 -4.13 41.12 -1.60
N ASN A 484 -4.25 40.83 -0.30
CA ASN A 484 -3.28 40.03 0.46
C ASN A 484 -3.63 38.55 0.56
N ALA A 485 -4.68 38.11 -0.15
CA ALA A 485 -5.08 36.71 -0.20
C ALA A 485 -4.78 36.12 -1.58
N THR A 486 -4.62 34.79 -1.62
CA THR A 486 -4.47 34.06 -2.86
C THR A 486 -5.44 32.89 -2.86
N TRP A 487 -6.30 32.83 -3.86
CA TRP A 487 -7.26 31.75 -4.08
C TRP A 487 -6.71 30.77 -5.10
N THR A 488 -6.86 29.47 -4.89
CA THR A 488 -6.43 28.43 -5.82
C THR A 488 -7.58 27.47 -6.08
N PHE A 489 -7.95 27.33 -7.35
CA PHE A 489 -9.00 26.44 -7.83
C PHE A 489 -8.39 25.35 -8.70
N ASN A 490 -8.77 24.09 -8.47
CA ASN A 490 -8.42 22.97 -9.33
C ASN A 490 -9.59 22.67 -10.28
N GLY A 491 -9.31 22.47 -11.57
CA GLY A 491 -10.32 22.16 -12.57
C GLY A 491 -11.14 20.91 -12.29
N LYS A 492 -10.56 19.91 -11.63
CA LYS A 492 -11.30 18.70 -11.20
C LYS A 492 -12.30 18.96 -10.08
N ASP A 493 -12.08 19.99 -9.27
CA ASP A 493 -12.94 20.32 -8.13
C ASP A 493 -14.10 21.27 -8.52
N ILE A 494 -14.11 21.80 -9.74
CA ILE A 494 -15.17 22.69 -10.22
C ILE A 494 -16.44 21.90 -10.51
N THR A 495 -17.48 22.16 -9.72
CA THR A 495 -18.78 21.51 -9.86
C THR A 495 -19.83 22.45 -10.46
N LYS A 496 -19.71 23.76 -10.23
CA LYS A 496 -20.65 24.81 -10.65
C LYS A 496 -19.96 25.85 -11.52
N VAL A 497 -20.74 26.49 -12.39
CA VAL A 497 -20.28 27.57 -13.29
C VAL A 497 -21.06 28.82 -12.93
N MET A 498 -20.37 29.81 -12.38
CA MET A 498 -20.97 31.03 -11.83
C MET A 498 -19.95 32.16 -11.75
N ASP A 499 -20.44 33.39 -11.76
CA ASP A 499 -19.62 34.56 -11.47
C ASP A 499 -19.33 34.59 -9.96
N ILE A 500 -18.11 34.95 -9.56
CA ILE A 500 -17.72 34.99 -8.15
C ILE A 500 -16.90 36.24 -7.84
N ASP A 501 -17.27 36.95 -6.77
CA ASP A 501 -16.43 38.02 -6.20
C ASP A 501 -15.55 37.42 -5.10
N LEU A 502 -14.25 37.40 -5.34
CA LEU A 502 -13.24 36.84 -4.43
C LEU A 502 -12.74 37.86 -3.38
N SER A 503 -13.32 39.06 -3.33
CA SER A 503 -12.87 40.12 -2.44
C SER A 503 -13.20 39.86 -0.97
N LEU A 504 -12.23 40.20 -0.12
CA LEU A 504 -12.40 40.19 1.32
C LEU A 504 -13.15 41.44 1.80
N LYS A 505 -13.99 41.26 2.81
CA LYS A 505 -14.68 42.32 3.54
C LYS A 505 -13.89 42.67 4.80
N THR A 506 -13.76 43.96 5.10
CA THR A 506 -13.24 44.40 6.40
C THR A 506 -14.21 44.00 7.51
N VAL A 507 -13.72 43.29 8.52
CA VAL A 507 -14.52 42.89 9.69
C VAL A 507 -14.81 44.14 10.53
N ASP A 508 -16.09 44.55 10.56
CA ASP A 508 -16.56 45.68 11.36
C ASP A 508 -16.68 45.34 12.86
N ASP A 509 -16.86 46.37 13.70
CA ASP A 509 -16.91 46.20 15.16
C ASP A 509 -18.13 45.40 15.64
N SER A 510 -19.22 45.42 14.87
CA SER A 510 -20.42 44.64 15.17
C SER A 510 -20.14 43.14 14.99
N LEU A 511 -19.54 42.74 13.86
CA LEU A 511 -19.16 41.35 13.60
C LEU A 511 -18.09 40.88 14.58
N LYS A 512 -17.08 41.71 14.86
CA LYS A 512 -16.05 41.41 15.88
C LYS A 512 -16.68 41.14 17.25
N SER A 513 -17.61 41.98 17.69
CA SER A 513 -18.25 41.82 19.00
C SER A 513 -19.04 40.51 19.08
N LYS A 514 -19.73 40.13 17.99
CA LYS A 514 -20.49 38.87 17.95
C LYS A 514 -19.58 37.63 17.97
N ILE A 515 -18.52 37.62 17.16
CA ILE A 515 -17.56 36.52 17.13
C ILE A 515 -16.84 36.40 18.48
N ASN A 516 -16.44 37.52 19.10
CA ASN A 516 -15.82 37.49 20.43
C ASN A 516 -16.74 36.93 21.51
N ALA A 517 -18.05 37.20 21.45
CA ALA A 517 -19.01 36.61 22.37
C ALA A 517 -19.10 35.08 22.19
N VAL A 518 -19.06 34.59 20.95
CA VAL A 518 -19.00 33.16 20.63
C VAL A 518 -17.71 32.53 21.15
N ILE A 519 -16.57 33.19 21.00
CA ILE A 519 -15.28 32.69 21.49
C ILE A 519 -15.28 32.58 23.02
N GLU A 520 -15.85 33.56 23.72
CA GLU A 520 -15.98 33.53 25.18
C GLU A 520 -16.93 32.41 25.64
N ASP A 521 -17.99 32.11 24.86
CA ASP A 521 -18.85 30.95 25.09
C ASP A 521 -18.12 29.61 24.87
N ILE A 522 -17.30 29.52 23.80
CA ILE A 522 -16.51 28.32 23.49
C ILE A 522 -15.46 28.03 24.56
N LEU A 523 -14.72 29.05 24.99
CA LEU A 523 -13.51 28.90 25.81
C LEU A 523 -13.74 29.22 27.29
N GLY A 524 -14.88 29.80 27.66
CA GLY A 524 -15.14 30.34 29.00
C GLY A 524 -14.27 31.56 29.35
N THR A 525 -13.51 32.09 28.39
CA THR A 525 -12.63 33.25 28.54
C THR A 525 -12.44 33.93 27.19
N LYS A 526 -12.02 35.20 27.21
CA LYS A 526 -11.59 35.91 26.01
C LYS A 526 -10.29 35.32 25.49
N ALA A 527 -10.19 35.17 24.18
CA ALA A 527 -9.00 34.73 23.49
C ALA A 527 -8.78 35.55 22.20
N PRO A 528 -7.53 35.72 21.76
CA PRO A 528 -7.25 36.28 20.45
C PRO A 528 -7.80 35.34 19.36
N ALA A 529 -8.42 35.92 18.34
CA ALA A 529 -8.91 35.20 17.19
C ALA A 529 -8.56 35.93 15.90
N PHE A 530 -8.19 35.17 14.90
CA PHE A 530 -8.13 35.65 13.53
C PHE A 530 -9.55 35.64 12.96
N MET A 531 -9.94 36.66 12.20
CA MET A 531 -11.27 36.76 11.58
C MET A 531 -11.12 37.01 10.09
N LEU A 532 -11.89 36.29 9.29
CA LEU A 532 -11.88 36.36 7.83
C LEU A 532 -13.32 36.51 7.35
N SER A 533 -13.60 37.49 6.52
CA SER A 533 -14.94 37.78 6.02
C SER A 533 -14.87 38.07 4.53
N PHE A 534 -15.83 37.57 3.77
CA PHE A 534 -15.91 37.74 2.32
C PHE A 534 -17.06 38.70 1.98
N LYS A 535 -16.93 39.45 0.88
CA LYS A 535 -18.05 40.29 0.41
C LYS A 535 -19.19 39.46 -0.17
N TYR A 536 -18.85 38.40 -0.90
CA TYR A 536 -19.79 37.40 -1.36
C TYR A 536 -20.05 36.40 -0.23
N ASP A 537 -21.33 36.06 0.01
CA ASP A 537 -21.75 35.01 0.94
C ASP A 537 -22.55 33.98 0.14
N GLY A 538 -22.02 32.77 0.03
CA GLY A 538 -22.57 31.73 -0.83
C GLY A 538 -21.56 30.67 -1.25
N GLU A 539 -22.05 29.68 -1.98
CA GLU A 539 -21.24 28.57 -2.48
C GLU A 539 -20.22 29.04 -3.53
N LEU A 540 -19.06 28.40 -3.53
CA LEU A 540 -18.03 28.58 -4.54
C LEU A 540 -18.30 27.69 -5.78
N PRO A 541 -17.66 28.00 -6.93
CA PRO A 541 -17.68 27.12 -8.11
C PRO A 541 -17.20 25.67 -7.84
N GLY A 542 -16.39 25.49 -6.81
CA GLY A 542 -15.79 24.23 -6.36
C GLY A 542 -15.03 24.44 -5.06
N LYS A 543 -14.33 23.41 -4.58
CA LYS A 543 -13.37 23.59 -3.48
C LYS A 543 -12.23 24.49 -3.93
N ALA A 544 -11.81 25.39 -3.04
CA ALA A 544 -10.73 26.32 -3.30
C ALA A 544 -9.83 26.46 -2.07
N ASP A 545 -8.52 26.46 -2.30
CA ASP A 545 -7.54 26.78 -1.26
C ASP A 545 -7.33 28.29 -1.22
N ILE A 546 -7.52 28.90 -0.05
CA ILE A 546 -7.22 30.31 0.18
C ILE A 546 -6.02 30.45 1.13
N LYS A 547 -4.95 31.07 0.63
CA LYS A 547 -3.80 31.49 1.44
C LYS A 547 -4.07 32.89 1.98
N VAL A 548 -4.10 33.02 3.31
CA VAL A 548 -4.35 34.29 4.02
C VAL A 548 -3.23 34.61 4.99
N PHE A 549 -2.90 35.90 5.11
CA PHE A 549 -1.98 36.40 6.14
C PHE A 549 -2.72 36.59 7.46
N MET A 550 -2.39 35.77 8.45
CA MET A 550 -2.98 35.82 9.79
C MET A 550 -2.28 36.82 10.70
N GLY A 551 -1.01 37.12 10.43
CA GLY A 551 -0.15 37.95 11.28
C GLY A 551 1.03 37.17 11.85
N THR A 552 2.14 37.86 12.13
CA THR A 552 3.36 37.22 12.65
C THR A 552 3.18 36.65 14.07
N GLU A 553 2.21 37.16 14.82
CA GLU A 553 1.79 36.63 16.12
C GLU A 553 1.15 35.24 16.03
N TRP A 554 0.77 34.81 14.82
CA TRP A 554 0.27 33.48 14.52
C TRP A 554 1.33 32.53 13.98
N ALA A 555 2.55 33.02 13.71
CA ALA A 555 3.59 32.22 13.07
C ALA A 555 3.95 30.95 13.87
N ASN A 556 4.08 29.83 13.17
CA ASN A 556 4.36 28.50 13.72
C ASN A 556 3.30 27.95 14.69
N LYS A 557 2.11 28.55 14.74
CA LYS A 557 0.98 28.02 15.50
C LYS A 557 0.18 27.03 14.67
N THR A 558 -0.57 26.18 15.37
CA THR A 558 -1.60 25.34 14.78
C THR A 558 -2.96 25.90 15.17
N VAL A 559 -3.86 26.09 14.21
CA VAL A 559 -5.15 26.73 14.42
C VAL A 559 -6.30 25.86 13.91
N THR A 560 -7.49 26.09 14.45
CA THR A 560 -8.76 25.54 13.97
C THR A 560 -9.63 26.66 13.41
N PHE A 561 -10.16 26.47 12.20
CA PHE A 561 -11.07 27.41 11.54
C PHE A 561 -12.53 27.01 11.77
N PHE A 562 -13.35 28.03 12.00
CA PHE A 562 -14.79 27.95 12.18
C PHE A 562 -15.50 28.88 11.22
N ARG A 563 -16.61 28.42 10.65
CA ARG A 563 -17.56 29.26 9.92
C ARG A 563 -18.57 29.82 10.91
N TYR A 564 -18.83 31.11 10.83
CA TYR A 564 -19.78 31.83 11.67
C TYR A 564 -21.03 32.20 10.86
N PHE A 565 -22.20 32.09 11.49
CA PHE A 565 -23.51 32.42 10.92
C PHE A 565 -24.12 33.61 11.68
N PRO A 566 -23.89 34.86 11.24
CA PRO A 566 -24.26 36.06 11.99
C PRO A 566 -25.75 36.21 12.31
N GLU A 567 -26.61 35.68 11.45
CA GLU A 567 -28.08 35.75 11.62
C GLU A 567 -28.57 34.79 12.71
N LYS A 568 -27.89 33.65 12.87
CA LYS A 568 -28.26 32.61 13.83
C LYS A 568 -27.46 32.70 15.13
N GLY A 569 -26.34 33.42 15.12
CA GLY A 569 -25.39 33.44 16.24
C GLY A 569 -24.70 32.10 16.47
N THR A 570 -24.69 31.22 15.47
CA THR A 570 -24.11 29.87 15.53
C THR A 570 -22.81 29.79 14.75
N TYR A 571 -22.05 28.73 14.96
CA TYR A 571 -20.82 28.45 14.24
C TYR A 571 -20.68 26.96 13.95
N GLU A 572 -19.82 26.61 13.01
CA GLU A 572 -19.43 25.21 12.76
C GLU A 572 -17.93 25.10 12.53
N LYS A 573 -17.36 23.97 12.91
CA LYS A 573 -15.94 23.64 12.72
C LYS A 573 -15.71 23.24 11.26
N VAL A 574 -14.74 23.88 10.60
CA VAL A 574 -14.48 23.72 9.16
C VAL A 574 -13.21 22.90 8.92
N GLN A 575 -12.10 23.28 9.56
CA GLN A 575 -10.81 22.64 9.36
C GLN A 575 -9.97 22.73 10.64
N THR A 576 -9.39 21.60 11.08
CA THR A 576 -8.49 21.52 12.23
C THR A 576 -7.04 21.36 11.78
N ASP A 577 -6.10 21.52 12.72
CA ASP A 577 -4.68 21.22 12.51
C ASP A 577 -4.03 22.06 11.39
N VAL A 578 -4.59 23.25 11.12
CA VAL A 578 -4.06 24.16 10.09
C VAL A 578 -2.78 24.78 10.62
N LYS A 579 -1.65 24.45 9.99
CA LYS A 579 -0.33 24.99 10.33
C LYS A 579 -0.19 26.40 9.76
N VAL A 580 0.15 27.36 10.61
CA VAL A 580 0.55 28.71 10.20
C VAL A 580 2.05 28.71 9.95
N ASP A 581 2.48 29.13 8.77
CA ASP A 581 3.89 29.15 8.42
C ASP A 581 4.69 30.18 9.23
N LYS A 582 6.02 30.11 9.12
CA LYS A 582 6.94 31.02 9.83
C LYS A 582 6.72 32.51 9.52
N ASP A 583 6.08 32.80 8.39
CA ASP A 583 5.83 34.14 7.89
C ASP A 583 4.40 34.60 8.25
N GLY A 584 3.63 33.80 9.00
CA GLY A 584 2.30 34.15 9.48
C GLY A 584 1.16 33.88 8.50
N TYR A 585 1.37 33.03 7.47
CA TYR A 585 0.31 32.64 6.55
C TYR A 585 -0.28 31.26 6.86
N ALA A 586 -1.57 31.10 6.60
CA ALA A 586 -2.26 29.81 6.60
C ALA A 586 -2.94 29.56 5.26
N ILE A 587 -3.10 28.28 4.91
CA ILE A 587 -3.92 27.84 3.77
C ILE A 587 -5.11 27.08 4.33
N ILE A 588 -6.31 27.47 3.92
CA ILE A 588 -7.56 26.79 4.27
C ILE A 588 -8.33 26.42 3.01
N THR A 589 -8.99 25.27 3.01
CA THR A 589 -9.79 24.80 1.87
C THR A 589 -11.26 25.09 2.15
N LEU A 590 -11.90 25.88 1.27
CA LEU A 590 -13.29 26.29 1.40
C LEU A 590 -14.10 25.86 0.19
N ASP A 591 -15.37 25.53 0.38
CA ASP A 591 -16.37 25.38 -0.68
C ASP A 591 -17.45 26.48 -0.62
N HIS A 592 -17.28 27.45 0.29
CA HIS A 592 -18.24 28.50 0.58
C HIS A 592 -17.55 29.78 1.08
N CYS A 593 -17.98 30.94 0.59
CA CYS A 593 -17.60 32.23 1.16
C CYS A 593 -18.60 32.61 2.27
N SER A 594 -18.12 32.99 3.45
CA SER A 594 -18.92 33.31 4.64
C SER A 594 -18.07 34.12 5.65
N ASP A 595 -18.61 34.46 6.81
CA ASP A 595 -17.76 34.90 7.93
C ASP A 595 -17.07 33.70 8.61
N TYR A 596 -15.79 33.85 8.93
CA TYR A 596 -14.95 32.83 9.56
C TYR A 596 -14.12 33.42 10.70
N PHE A 597 -13.76 32.56 11.66
CA PHE A 597 -12.74 32.87 12.66
C PHE A 597 -11.84 31.67 12.94
N ALA A 598 -10.63 31.91 13.42
CA ALA A 598 -9.68 30.88 13.80
C ALA A 598 -9.12 31.08 15.20
N LEU A 599 -8.93 29.96 15.90
CA LEU A 599 -8.41 29.88 17.27
C LEU A 599 -7.18 28.99 17.31
N GLU A 600 -6.22 29.33 18.17
CA GLU A 600 -5.04 28.50 18.43
C GLU A 600 -5.45 27.18 19.12
N GLN A 601 -4.90 26.06 18.66
CA GLN A 601 -5.30 24.73 19.09
C GLN A 601 -4.80 24.35 20.50
N THR A 602 -4.06 25.23 21.19
CA THR A 602 -3.51 25.01 22.53
C THR A 602 -4.52 25.14 23.67
N VAL A 603 -5.82 25.24 23.38
CA VAL A 603 -6.89 25.26 24.39
C VAL A 603 -8.02 24.29 24.02
N ALA A 604 -7.91 23.02 24.44
CA ALA A 604 -9.04 22.09 24.64
C ALA A 604 -10.17 22.02 23.56
N VAL A 605 -9.86 22.13 22.26
CA VAL A 605 -10.87 22.08 21.17
C VAL A 605 -11.25 20.64 20.73
N SER A 606 -10.72 19.62 21.42
CA SER A 606 -10.93 18.20 21.08
C SER A 606 -12.36 17.69 21.30
N ASN A 607 -13.24 18.46 21.96
CA ASN A 607 -14.61 18.02 22.30
C ASN A 607 -15.75 18.81 21.63
N LEU A 608 -15.50 19.58 20.57
CA LEU A 608 -16.59 20.25 19.84
C LEU A 608 -17.22 19.32 18.79
N PRO A 609 -18.56 19.14 18.78
CA PRO A 609 -19.26 18.27 17.84
C PRO A 609 -19.08 18.71 16.37
N GLN A 610 -19.16 17.73 15.46
CA GLN A 610 -19.10 17.94 14.01
C GLN A 610 -20.38 18.60 13.45
N ALA A 611 -20.28 19.06 12.20
CA ALA A 611 -21.24 19.85 11.43
C ALA A 611 -22.73 19.53 11.72
N GLY A 612 -23.52 20.60 11.91
CA GLY A 612 -24.98 20.53 12.10
C GLY A 612 -25.49 20.61 13.54
N SER A 613 -24.64 20.79 14.53
CA SER A 613 -25.05 20.92 15.94
C SER A 613 -25.21 22.39 16.36
N VAL A 614 -26.41 22.76 16.80
CA VAL A 614 -26.72 24.08 17.38
C VAL A 614 -26.31 24.09 18.85
N VAL A 615 -25.45 25.03 19.25
CA VAL A 615 -25.09 25.31 20.66
C VAL A 615 -24.90 26.84 20.77
N GLY A 616 -25.52 27.64 21.67
CA GLY A 616 -26.51 27.45 22.73
C GLY A 616 -27.59 28.57 22.71
N THR A 617 -28.62 28.57 23.56
CA THR A 617 -28.56 28.79 25.02
C THR A 617 -29.69 28.06 25.77
N ASN A 618 -29.34 27.54 26.95
CA ASN A 618 -30.16 27.14 28.10
C ASN A 618 -31.65 26.80 27.89
N GLY A 619 -31.94 25.50 27.93
CA GLY A 619 -33.24 24.99 28.33
C GLY A 619 -33.79 23.94 27.38
N PHE A 620 -33.52 22.66 27.68
CA PHE A 620 -34.46 21.54 27.69
C PHE A 620 -33.65 20.24 27.66
N ILE A 621 -33.35 19.74 28.86
CA ILE A 621 -33.28 18.30 29.11
C ILE A 621 -34.66 17.74 28.74
N SER A 622 -34.70 16.54 28.15
CA SER A 622 -35.88 15.80 27.59
C SER A 622 -36.17 16.15 26.12
N ILE A 623 -35.97 15.26 25.14
CA ILE A 623 -36.94 14.20 24.77
C ILE A 623 -36.31 13.07 23.91
N GLY A 624 -35.01 13.10 23.59
CA GLY A 624 -34.38 12.07 22.72
C GLY A 624 -34.16 10.70 23.35
N PHE A 625 -33.90 10.63 24.66
CA PHE A 625 -33.56 9.38 25.36
C PHE A 625 -34.78 8.58 25.87
N LEU A 626 -35.98 9.16 25.83
CA LEU A 626 -37.22 8.49 26.29
C LEU A 626 -37.96 7.75 25.16
N VAL A 627 -37.72 8.12 23.89
CA VAL A 627 -38.37 7.47 22.74
C VAL A 627 -37.74 6.11 22.41
N ALA A 628 -36.43 5.94 22.65
CA ALA A 628 -35.75 4.65 22.46
C ALA A 628 -36.13 3.62 23.55
N MET A 629 -36.35 4.05 24.80
CA MET A 629 -36.81 3.15 25.87
C MET A 629 -38.31 2.84 25.81
N MET A 630 -39.16 3.76 25.33
CA MET A 630 -40.57 3.44 25.07
C MET A 630 -40.77 2.54 23.84
N GLY A 631 -39.93 2.67 22.80
CA GLY A 631 -39.93 1.77 21.64
C GLY A 631 -39.52 0.34 21.99
N ALA A 632 -38.48 0.18 22.83
CA ALA A 632 -38.05 -1.13 23.32
C ALA A 632 -39.05 -1.75 24.30
N ALA A 633 -39.68 -0.95 25.18
CA ALA A 633 -40.71 -1.44 26.10
C ALA A 633 -42.02 -1.80 25.39
N MET A 634 -42.42 -1.07 24.34
CA MET A 634 -43.59 -1.45 23.52
C MET A 634 -43.31 -2.69 22.69
N TYR A 635 -42.13 -2.84 22.08
CA TYR A 635 -41.77 -4.04 21.31
C TYR A 635 -41.72 -5.32 22.17
N VAL A 636 -41.24 -5.22 23.41
CA VAL A 636 -41.24 -6.35 24.36
C VAL A 636 -42.66 -6.64 24.90
N ALA A 637 -43.53 -5.62 25.00
CA ALA A 637 -44.92 -5.79 25.43
C ALA A 637 -45.84 -6.36 24.34
N THR A 638 -45.66 -6.02 23.06
CA THR A 638 -46.40 -6.65 21.94
C THR A 638 -45.98 -8.09 21.73
N ARG A 639 -44.68 -8.42 21.83
CA ARG A 639 -44.19 -9.79 21.66
C ARG A 639 -44.69 -10.74 22.76
N ARG A 640 -44.80 -10.27 24.00
CA ARG A 640 -45.41 -11.03 25.12
C ARG A 640 -46.92 -11.24 24.99
N LYS A 641 -47.63 -10.35 24.29
CA LYS A 641 -49.08 -10.49 24.05
C LYS A 641 -49.38 -11.46 22.90
N GLU A 642 -48.52 -11.49 21.89
CA GLU A 642 -48.61 -12.45 20.77
C GLU A 642 -48.25 -13.88 21.21
N GLU A 643 -47.26 -14.05 22.11
CA GLU A 643 -46.92 -15.35 22.68
C GLU A 643 -47.96 -15.89 23.69
N GLN A 644 -48.79 -15.02 24.29
CA GLN A 644 -49.91 -15.42 25.17
C GLN A 644 -51.24 -15.65 24.43
N GLN A 645 -51.33 -15.32 23.14
CA GLN A 645 -52.49 -15.63 22.29
C GLN A 645 -52.25 -16.84 21.37
N ALA A 646 -51.02 -17.36 21.32
CA ALA A 646 -50.63 -18.55 20.55
C ALA A 646 -50.36 -19.80 21.43
N ALA A 647 -50.66 -19.73 22.73
CA ALA A 647 -50.72 -20.84 23.67
C ALA A 647 -52.14 -20.92 24.25
#